data_AF-A0AAV7YMG1-F1
#
_entry.id   AF-A0AAV7YMG1-F1
#
_cell.length_a   1.000
_cell.length_b   1.000
_cell.length_c   1.000
_cell.angle_alpha   90.00
_cell.angle_beta   90.00
_cell.angle_gamma   90.00
#
_symmetry.space_group_name_H-M   'P 1'
#
loop_
_entity.id
_entity.type
_entity.pdbx_description
1 polymer ?
#
loop_
_entity_poly.entity_id
_entity_poly.type
_entity_poly.pdbx_seq_one_letter_code
_entity_poly.pdbx_strand_id
1 'polypeptide(L)'
;MKKILWKNSFIFLIVLLVLSNKVFSSCDRYVEVGGNGNGECDTEDSPCGSIKYAVEKSANNDIICVGPGTYTFESEISTSKDLTIIATSYPAEETIIDGNGFNVRAFHLQSNDFIINGFTIQNFRVNNLHGCPFYLDCSSPNSSKSIQFINCIIKDNKAHTGIIKSYGCYLNFENVRIQSNEAIGQGGGLFCDRNENYIQPQIKYTDLIISGNSAQSFDNIFNQLKTGAYEGPACAIVSGPDLQSCDECNKGGNCNPETGSCDCLPGSHLPSPGCEFCQSGQYSTEVNSTVCSICDAGEFNNESGLTKCQKCDPGSYQDQEGQSECKECDAGFYNSNNGSDSINDCIPCEIGSYSDQIGQVKCQECDFGSYQDQTGKLECIKCDAGFYNTKQGSNSSSDCIPCEKGTYSDQTGQLECQKCDPGSYQDQAGQNKCIKCDGGFYNTKQGSNSIDDCIPCEKGTYSDQTGQSECQKCDPGSYQDQAGQNNCIKCDPGLFNSKQGSDSSSDCIPCEKGTYSNQTGQAKCPKCDPGSYQDQTGKLECIKCDAGFYNANDGSNSSSDCIRCEKGTYSDQIGQSTECTKCDQGSYQDQEGQVECIKCKKGSYNSNHGSTSSSDCFECEIGSYSDQEGSSSCSLCIQGQYNNKRNSTTCLDCSTGSYSNHEGQTICQYCSAGEYQDELHSVQCKPCSFNTWQSNTGSYKCNYCPMNSITLKSNTIDPKECFCSVGYFGKAGESCEKCPTNGICDQLNQQNPKPQSGYWNSNDNPQDLIECKIEDACPGNGIGVCSGELGYTGFQCEQCLSGFYKFEEQCLTCPDNNWFRLLLAFFLLLVFVVLLIFVAKKGESYFGSLTILISFFQIIVLFPKMLFNWPFKMQNFFKNFTFFNLNLDMLALECSLNLSYTEKCHCAILNHNNCQKSKNLKEGYVIIQNELEEVIKEINSINEKKEEFVRKIQNEKINSLKDKQINIELVKKNYQKNK
;
A
#
# COMPACT_ATOMS: atom_id res chain seq x y z
N MET A 1 0.77 21.61 48.01
CA MET A 1 2.08 21.90 47.39
C MET A 1 1.90 21.66 45.90
N LYS A 2 1.65 22.69 45.09
CA LYS A 2 2.65 23.71 44.70
C LYS A 2 3.89 23.04 44.12
N LYS A 3 4.18 23.41 42.87
CA LYS A 3 5.52 23.80 42.39
C LYS A 3 6.54 22.64 42.35
N ILE A 4 7.25 22.39 41.26
CA ILE A 4 8.13 23.37 40.62
C ILE A 4 8.78 22.69 39.39
N LEU A 5 8.75 23.40 38.26
CA LEU A 5 9.80 23.50 37.22
C LEU A 5 10.06 22.25 36.34
N TRP A 6 9.80 22.27 35.03
CA TRP A 6 10.15 23.33 34.04
C TRP A 6 11.65 23.59 34.01
N LYS A 7 12.42 22.61 33.53
CA LYS A 7 13.79 22.70 32.98
C LYS A 7 14.25 21.26 32.69
N ASN A 8 14.40 20.90 31.41
CA ASN A 8 15.37 19.90 30.88
C ASN A 8 14.94 19.16 29.58
N SER A 9 13.81 19.48 28.96
CA SER A 9 13.52 18.99 27.58
C SER A 9 14.15 19.85 26.47
N PHE A 10 14.87 20.92 26.81
CA PHE A 10 15.44 21.84 25.81
C PHE A 10 16.84 21.43 25.32
N ILE A 11 17.55 20.57 26.04
CA ILE A 11 18.96 20.25 25.73
C ILE A 11 19.08 18.99 24.83
N PHE A 12 18.08 18.10 24.82
CA PHE A 12 18.11 16.91 23.97
C PHE A 12 17.64 17.15 22.53
N LEU A 13 16.89 18.24 22.27
CA LEU A 13 16.49 18.64 20.91
C LEU A 13 17.60 19.42 20.17
N ILE A 14 18.50 20.08 20.92
CA ILE A 14 19.56 20.93 20.35
C ILE A 14 20.73 20.09 19.78
N VAL A 15 20.95 18.86 20.28
CA VAL A 15 22.05 18.01 19.80
C VAL A 15 21.71 17.30 18.47
N LEU A 16 20.42 17.15 18.12
CA LEU A 16 20.01 16.66 16.80
C LEU A 16 19.90 17.78 15.74
N LEU A 17 19.80 19.05 16.15
CA LEU A 17 19.72 20.21 15.26
C LEU A 17 21.08 20.72 14.73
N VAL A 18 22.20 20.16 15.18
CA VAL A 18 23.55 20.60 14.80
C VAL A 18 24.19 19.74 13.68
N LEU A 19 23.49 18.72 13.17
CA LEU A 19 23.98 17.89 12.05
C LEU A 19 23.07 17.88 10.81
N SER A 20 22.11 18.79 10.72
CA SER A 20 21.34 19.02 9.50
C SER A 20 21.04 20.50 9.32
N ASN A 21 22.01 21.25 8.79
CA ASN A 21 21.77 22.58 8.22
C ASN A 21 20.92 22.44 6.95
N LYS A 22 19.60 22.37 7.12
CA LYS A 22 18.59 22.70 6.12
C LYS A 22 17.43 23.36 6.86
N VAL A 23 17.49 24.69 6.96
CA VAL A 23 16.30 25.49 7.19
C VAL A 23 15.53 25.47 5.87
N PHE A 24 14.41 24.77 5.81
CA PHE A 24 13.44 24.94 4.72
C PHE A 24 12.08 25.26 5.34
N SER A 25 11.60 26.47 5.10
CA SER A 25 10.19 26.67 4.82
C SER A 25 9.85 25.84 3.59
N SER A 26 8.73 25.11 3.59
CA SER A 26 8.29 24.38 2.40
C SER A 26 8.14 25.36 1.24
N CYS A 27 8.86 25.14 0.13
CA CYS A 27 8.67 25.91 -1.08
C CYS A 27 7.34 25.51 -1.72
N ASP A 28 6.59 26.47 -2.24
CA ASP A 28 5.37 26.21 -3.01
C ASP A 28 5.67 25.95 -4.49
N ARG A 29 6.80 26.48 -4.97
CA ARG A 29 7.30 26.29 -6.34
C ARG A 29 8.81 26.09 -6.38
N TYR A 30 9.28 25.25 -7.31
CA TYR A 30 10.70 24.96 -7.55
C TYR A 30 11.12 25.37 -8.95
N VAL A 31 12.30 25.98 -9.09
CA VAL A 31 12.87 26.45 -10.36
C VAL A 31 14.31 25.98 -10.49
N GLU A 32 14.67 25.39 -11.63
CA GLU A 32 16.05 24.97 -11.95
C GLU A 32 16.39 25.23 -13.43
N VAL A 33 17.67 25.45 -13.72
CA VAL A 33 18.16 25.61 -15.10
C VAL A 33 17.97 24.31 -15.88
N GLY A 34 17.14 24.35 -16.93
CA GLY A 34 16.80 23.17 -17.75
C GLY A 34 15.52 22.43 -17.33
N GLY A 35 14.75 22.98 -16.38
CA GLY A 35 13.44 22.44 -15.98
C GLY A 35 12.39 22.42 -17.11
N ASN A 36 11.37 21.56 -16.98
CA ASN A 36 10.33 21.38 -17.99
C ASN A 36 9.31 22.52 -17.92
N GLY A 37 9.26 23.39 -18.93
CA GLY A 37 8.41 24.60 -18.97
C GLY A 37 6.88 24.38 -19.05
N ASN A 38 6.37 23.18 -18.77
CA ASN A 38 4.96 22.80 -19.01
C ASN A 38 4.22 22.17 -17.80
N GLY A 39 4.84 22.09 -16.60
CA GLY A 39 4.24 21.48 -15.39
C GLY A 39 3.78 22.48 -14.32
N GLU A 40 3.22 22.01 -13.19
CA GLU A 40 2.81 22.87 -12.05
C GLU A 40 3.97 23.34 -11.15
N CYS A 41 5.15 22.71 -11.27
CA CYS A 41 6.39 23.05 -10.56
C CYS A 41 6.31 23.01 -9.02
N ASP A 42 5.45 22.15 -8.49
CA ASP A 42 5.13 22.00 -7.07
C ASP A 42 6.11 21.08 -6.31
N THR A 43 7.05 20.42 -7.00
CA THR A 43 8.00 19.46 -6.41
C THR A 43 9.43 19.66 -6.92
N GLU A 44 10.44 19.33 -6.09
CA GLU A 44 11.88 19.39 -6.45
C GLU A 44 12.21 18.51 -7.67
N ASP A 45 11.50 17.38 -7.86
CA ASP A 45 11.69 16.46 -8.99
C ASP A 45 11.07 16.97 -10.31
N SER A 46 10.30 18.06 -10.26
CA SER A 46 9.63 18.64 -11.43
C SER A 46 9.76 20.18 -11.46
N PRO A 47 10.98 20.73 -11.56
CA PRO A 47 11.18 22.17 -11.46
C PRO A 47 10.75 22.91 -12.74
N CYS A 48 10.31 24.14 -12.56
CA CYS A 48 10.10 25.12 -13.62
C CYS A 48 11.43 25.45 -14.30
N GLY A 49 11.43 25.55 -15.64
CA GLY A 49 12.59 26.01 -16.41
C GLY A 49 12.78 27.54 -16.43
N SER A 50 11.87 28.31 -15.84
CA SER A 50 11.87 29.77 -15.87
C SER A 50 11.26 30.37 -14.60
N ILE A 51 11.93 31.37 -14.02
CA ILE A 51 11.42 32.16 -12.89
C ILE A 51 10.13 32.89 -13.29
N LYS A 52 10.03 33.39 -14.53
CA LYS A 52 8.82 34.07 -15.03
C LYS A 52 7.61 33.14 -15.03
N TYR A 53 7.78 31.92 -15.53
CA TYR A 53 6.71 30.92 -15.56
C TYR A 53 6.28 30.51 -14.14
N ALA A 54 7.24 30.38 -13.20
CA ALA A 54 6.93 30.11 -11.80
C ALA A 54 6.09 31.25 -11.17
N VAL A 55 6.43 32.51 -11.43
CA VAL A 55 5.69 33.69 -10.96
C VAL A 55 4.26 33.73 -11.55
N GLU A 56 4.09 33.38 -12.83
CA GLU A 56 2.77 33.29 -13.47
C GLU A 56 1.86 32.23 -12.81
N LYS A 57 2.45 31.10 -12.38
CA LYS A 57 1.76 29.95 -11.75
C LYS A 57 1.60 30.02 -10.24
N SER A 58 2.23 30.98 -9.58
CA SER A 58 2.17 31.16 -8.12
C SER A 58 0.86 31.84 -7.69
N ALA A 59 0.34 31.54 -6.50
CA ALA A 59 -0.72 32.27 -5.83
C ALA A 59 -0.15 33.39 -4.94
N ASN A 60 -1.02 34.15 -4.25
CA ASN A 60 -0.59 35.21 -3.34
C ASN A 60 0.05 34.60 -2.08
N ASN A 61 1.20 35.13 -1.67
CA ASN A 61 2.08 34.70 -0.58
C ASN A 61 2.87 33.39 -0.82
N ASP A 62 2.93 32.88 -2.05
CA ASP A 62 3.73 31.70 -2.38
C ASP A 62 5.24 31.95 -2.24
N ILE A 63 5.97 30.90 -1.85
CA ILE A 63 7.44 30.84 -1.78
C ILE A 63 8.00 30.11 -3.00
N ILE A 64 8.76 30.81 -3.83
CA ILE A 64 9.44 30.28 -5.01
C ILE A 64 10.91 30.02 -4.68
N CYS A 65 11.33 28.77 -4.78
CA CYS A 65 12.69 28.33 -4.54
C CYS A 65 13.45 28.12 -5.85
N VAL A 66 14.56 28.83 -6.01
CA VAL A 66 15.35 28.85 -7.24
C VAL A 66 16.72 28.21 -7.00
N GLY A 67 17.02 27.15 -7.75
CA GLY A 67 18.31 26.46 -7.75
C GLY A 67 19.45 27.31 -8.33
N PRO A 68 20.72 26.95 -8.03
CA PRO A 68 21.90 27.64 -8.57
C PRO A 68 21.92 27.58 -10.10
N GLY A 69 22.36 28.67 -10.73
CA GLY A 69 22.49 28.81 -12.17
C GLY A 69 22.20 30.22 -12.69
N THR A 70 22.37 30.41 -13.99
CA THR A 70 22.11 31.68 -14.69
C THR A 70 20.78 31.62 -15.41
N TYR A 71 19.85 32.49 -15.02
CA TYR A 71 18.53 32.64 -15.62
C TYR A 71 18.51 33.90 -16.49
N THR A 72 18.49 33.71 -17.81
CA THR A 72 18.47 34.80 -18.81
C THR A 72 17.04 35.19 -19.19
N PHE A 73 16.75 36.49 -19.33
CA PHE A 73 15.40 36.98 -19.62
C PHE A 73 15.31 37.73 -20.96
N GLU A 74 14.35 37.34 -21.80
CA GLU A 74 13.98 38.07 -23.04
C GLU A 74 12.81 39.06 -22.81
N SER A 75 12.14 39.00 -21.66
CA SER A 75 11.02 39.88 -21.28
C SER A 75 10.96 40.08 -19.76
N GLU A 76 10.33 41.17 -19.32
CA GLU A 76 10.25 41.54 -17.89
C GLU A 76 9.45 40.54 -17.05
N ILE A 77 9.81 40.38 -15.77
CA ILE A 77 9.01 39.65 -14.78
C ILE A 77 8.02 40.64 -14.18
N SER A 78 6.72 40.44 -14.44
CA SER A 78 5.65 41.28 -13.88
C SER A 78 4.75 40.49 -12.95
N THR A 79 4.42 41.06 -11.78
CA THR A 79 3.50 40.44 -10.82
C THR A 79 2.72 41.47 -10.02
N SER A 80 1.43 41.20 -9.82
CA SER A 80 0.54 41.88 -8.87
C SER A 80 0.32 41.08 -7.58
N LYS A 81 0.93 39.89 -7.47
CA LYS A 81 0.80 38.96 -6.33
C LYS A 81 1.94 39.21 -5.34
N ASP A 82 1.63 39.16 -4.04
CA ASP A 82 2.62 39.16 -2.97
C ASP A 82 3.41 37.85 -3.03
N LEU A 83 4.74 37.90 -3.13
CA LEU A 83 5.55 36.71 -3.38
C LEU A 83 6.88 36.77 -2.64
N THR A 84 7.39 35.59 -2.27
CA THR A 84 8.74 35.43 -1.72
C THR A 84 9.58 34.57 -2.66
N ILE A 85 10.65 35.13 -3.22
CA ILE A 85 11.57 34.42 -4.12
C ILE A 85 12.91 34.23 -3.41
N ILE A 86 13.33 32.98 -3.22
CA ILE A 86 14.56 32.64 -2.50
C ILE A 86 15.49 31.77 -3.35
N ALA A 87 16.77 32.11 -3.36
CA ALA A 87 17.81 31.23 -3.87
C ALA A 87 18.05 30.08 -2.88
N THR A 88 18.15 28.85 -3.36
CA THR A 88 18.38 27.67 -2.52
C THR A 88 19.86 27.44 -2.20
N SER A 89 20.77 28.21 -2.80
CA SER A 89 22.20 28.21 -2.52
C SER A 89 22.70 29.55 -1.96
N TYR A 90 23.71 29.49 -1.08
CA TYR A 90 24.34 30.67 -0.46
C TYR A 90 25.87 30.50 -0.45
N PRO A 91 26.67 31.54 -0.77
CA PRO A 91 26.28 32.94 -1.04
C PRO A 91 25.73 33.20 -2.46
N ALA A 92 25.12 34.38 -2.63
CA ALA A 92 24.36 34.84 -3.81
C ALA A 92 25.10 34.87 -5.17
N GLU A 93 26.35 34.42 -5.21
CA GLU A 93 27.18 34.39 -6.43
C GLU A 93 26.86 33.19 -7.34
N GLU A 94 26.08 32.22 -6.87
CA GLU A 94 25.73 31.01 -7.63
C GLU A 94 24.36 31.07 -8.34
N THR A 95 23.48 32.02 -7.98
CA THR A 95 22.14 32.16 -8.59
C THR A 95 21.98 33.54 -9.22
N ILE A 96 22.02 33.61 -10.55
CA ILE A 96 22.15 34.84 -11.32
C ILE A 96 20.89 35.09 -12.15
N ILE A 97 20.28 36.26 -11.99
CA ILE A 97 19.24 36.83 -12.85
C ILE A 97 19.94 37.77 -13.83
N ASP A 98 20.00 37.40 -15.10
CA ASP A 98 20.81 38.07 -16.12
C ASP A 98 19.93 38.64 -17.26
N GLY A 99 20.01 39.96 -17.48
CA GLY A 99 19.34 40.64 -18.60
C GLY A 99 20.05 40.46 -19.94
N ASN A 100 21.25 39.86 -19.96
CA ASN A 100 22.08 39.60 -21.13
C ASN A 100 22.37 40.85 -22.00
N GLY A 101 22.26 42.05 -21.43
CA GLY A 101 22.41 43.33 -22.14
C GLY A 101 21.23 43.73 -23.02
N PHE A 102 20.12 43.00 -23.01
CA PHE A 102 18.91 43.33 -23.76
C PHE A 102 18.20 44.57 -23.19
N ASN A 103 17.42 45.25 -24.04
CA ASN A 103 16.61 46.41 -23.65
C ASN A 103 15.35 45.99 -22.87
N VAL A 104 15.52 45.46 -21.66
CA VAL A 104 14.47 44.83 -20.85
C VAL A 104 14.62 45.20 -19.37
N ARG A 105 13.49 45.24 -18.64
CA ARG A 105 13.47 45.44 -17.19
C ARG A 105 13.62 44.11 -16.46
N ALA A 106 14.19 44.12 -15.27
CA ALA A 106 14.25 42.93 -14.42
C ALA A 106 12.87 42.62 -13.84
N PHE A 107 12.26 43.61 -13.18
CA PHE A 107 10.98 43.45 -12.49
C PHE A 107 10.04 44.63 -12.72
N HIS A 108 8.75 44.31 -12.87
CA HIS A 108 7.62 45.23 -12.83
C HIS A 108 6.66 44.79 -11.71
N LEU A 109 6.78 45.44 -10.55
CA LEU A 109 6.11 45.03 -9.32
C LEU A 109 4.86 45.89 -9.08
N GLN A 110 3.69 45.23 -9.07
CA GLN A 110 2.40 45.82 -8.74
C GLN A 110 1.85 45.33 -7.38
N SER A 111 2.54 44.38 -6.73
CA SER A 111 2.17 43.77 -5.45
C SER A 111 2.26 44.73 -4.25
N ASN A 112 1.78 44.30 -3.08
CA ASN A 112 1.87 45.04 -1.82
C ASN A 112 3.06 44.59 -0.96
N ASP A 113 3.42 43.29 -0.97
CA ASP A 113 4.57 42.75 -0.25
C ASP A 113 5.40 41.85 -1.19
N PHE A 114 6.69 42.11 -1.33
CA PHE A 114 7.56 41.32 -2.21
C PHE A 114 8.94 41.13 -1.58
N ILE A 115 9.39 39.88 -1.50
CA ILE A 115 10.70 39.53 -0.93
C ILE A 115 11.54 38.82 -1.98
N ILE A 116 12.76 39.29 -2.19
CA ILE A 116 13.79 38.60 -2.98
C ILE A 116 15.04 38.37 -2.14
N ASN A 117 15.48 37.13 -2.04
CA ASN A 117 16.58 36.73 -1.16
C ASN A 117 17.65 35.89 -1.87
N GLY A 118 18.89 36.36 -1.86
CA GLY A 118 20.06 35.54 -2.24
C GLY A 118 20.44 35.53 -3.73
N PHE A 119 20.06 36.55 -4.50
CA PHE A 119 20.31 36.60 -5.95
C PHE A 119 21.38 37.63 -6.35
N THR A 120 22.13 37.31 -7.42
CA THR A 120 22.86 38.30 -8.21
C THR A 120 22.00 38.78 -9.39
N ILE A 121 21.73 40.08 -9.52
CA ILE A 121 20.91 40.67 -10.59
C ILE A 121 21.79 41.57 -11.47
N GLN A 122 21.97 41.21 -12.74
CA GLN A 122 22.96 41.86 -13.61
C GLN A 122 22.57 42.05 -15.07
N ASN A 123 23.31 42.92 -15.77
CA ASN A 123 23.27 43.19 -17.21
C ASN A 123 21.89 43.59 -17.79
N PHE A 124 20.99 44.17 -17.00
CA PHE A 124 19.75 44.75 -17.54
C PHE A 124 20.02 46.10 -18.17
N ARG A 125 19.49 46.36 -19.37
CA ARG A 125 19.60 47.64 -20.06
C ARG A 125 18.22 48.24 -20.30
N VAL A 126 17.99 49.50 -19.96
CA VAL A 126 16.73 50.19 -20.23
C VAL A 126 17.01 51.54 -20.90
N ASN A 127 16.67 51.64 -22.18
CA ASN A 127 17.02 52.79 -23.03
C ASN A 127 15.93 53.90 -23.07
N ASN A 128 14.78 53.71 -22.42
CA ASN A 128 13.69 54.69 -22.42
C ASN A 128 13.99 55.85 -21.47
N LEU A 129 13.61 57.09 -21.83
CA LEU A 129 13.85 58.33 -21.08
C LEU A 129 13.36 58.33 -19.61
N HIS A 130 12.60 57.32 -19.18
CA HIS A 130 12.11 57.13 -17.80
C HIS A 130 12.21 55.66 -17.33
N GLY A 131 13.17 54.89 -17.86
CA GLY A 131 13.23 53.45 -17.69
C GLY A 131 14.29 52.95 -16.72
N CYS A 132 13.88 52.11 -15.76
CA CYS A 132 14.76 51.49 -14.77
C CYS A 132 14.63 49.95 -14.77
N PRO A 133 15.62 49.21 -14.23
CA PRO A 133 15.55 47.75 -14.09
C PRO A 133 14.43 47.28 -13.16
N PHE A 134 14.08 48.06 -12.14
CA PHE A 134 13.03 47.71 -11.16
C PHE A 134 11.92 48.77 -11.16
N TYR A 135 10.81 48.49 -11.86
CA TYR A 135 9.66 49.38 -11.91
C TYR A 135 8.64 49.02 -10.83
N LEU A 136 8.28 49.99 -10.01
CA LEU A 136 7.40 49.82 -8.84
C LEU A 136 6.13 50.64 -9.06
N ASP A 137 4.97 50.00 -9.20
CA ASP A 137 3.68 50.68 -9.39
C ASP A 137 3.11 51.12 -8.03
N CYS A 138 3.45 52.33 -7.58
CA CYS A 138 3.07 52.82 -6.25
C CYS A 138 1.81 53.70 -6.34
N SER A 139 0.67 53.08 -6.63
CA SER A 139 -0.61 53.74 -6.90
C SER A 139 -1.60 53.65 -5.72
N SER A 140 -1.36 54.41 -4.64
CA SER A 140 -2.38 55.01 -3.73
C SER A 140 -1.75 55.49 -2.40
N PRO A 141 -2.15 56.65 -1.82
CA PRO A 141 -1.68 57.14 -0.51
C PRO A 141 -1.91 56.22 0.69
N ASN A 142 -2.74 55.16 0.55
CA ASN A 142 -3.23 54.34 1.66
C ASN A 142 -2.75 52.87 1.64
N SER A 143 -1.88 52.46 0.72
CA SER A 143 -1.29 51.11 0.71
C SER A 143 0.19 51.19 1.06
N SER A 144 0.58 50.70 2.24
CA SER A 144 2.00 50.58 2.63
C SER A 144 2.64 49.41 1.88
N LYS A 145 3.14 49.64 0.66
CA LYS A 145 3.82 48.59 -0.10
C LYS A 145 5.21 48.33 0.50
N SER A 146 5.58 47.09 0.79
CA SER A 146 6.91 46.70 1.32
C SER A 146 7.65 45.83 0.31
N ILE A 147 8.84 46.25 -0.12
CA ILE A 147 9.67 45.48 -1.04
C ILE A 147 11.03 45.29 -0.40
N GLN A 148 11.46 44.03 -0.27
CA GLN A 148 12.63 43.64 0.50
C GLN A 148 13.66 42.92 -0.38
N PHE A 149 14.88 43.43 -0.38
CA PHE A 149 16.04 42.80 -0.97
C PHE A 149 16.94 42.31 0.16
N ILE A 150 17.13 40.99 0.24
CA ILE A 150 17.88 40.35 1.31
C ILE A 150 19.03 39.56 0.68
N ASN A 151 20.26 39.76 1.16
CA ASN A 151 21.44 39.05 0.65
C ASN A 151 21.66 39.14 -0.88
N CYS A 152 21.28 40.25 -1.52
CA CYS A 152 21.36 40.40 -2.97
C CYS A 152 22.63 41.12 -3.44
N ILE A 153 23.07 40.83 -4.67
CA ILE A 153 24.12 41.59 -5.39
C ILE A 153 23.48 42.19 -6.65
N ILE A 154 23.44 43.52 -6.77
CA ILE A 154 22.89 44.21 -7.95
C ILE A 154 24.03 44.89 -8.69
N LYS A 155 24.37 44.42 -9.90
CA LYS A 155 25.55 44.92 -10.61
C LYS A 155 25.41 45.04 -12.13
N ASP A 156 26.25 45.87 -12.74
CA ASP A 156 26.41 45.95 -14.20
C ASP A 156 25.11 46.28 -15.00
N ASN A 157 24.11 46.88 -14.35
CA ASN A 157 22.87 47.30 -15.01
C ASN A 157 23.02 48.71 -15.59
N LYS A 158 22.34 49.00 -16.71
CA LYS A 158 22.35 50.30 -17.38
C LYS A 158 20.95 50.89 -17.56
N ALA A 159 20.71 52.11 -17.09
CA ALA A 159 19.37 52.72 -17.10
C ALA A 159 19.38 54.20 -17.49
N HIS A 160 18.37 54.64 -18.23
CA HIS A 160 18.04 56.05 -18.44
C HIS A 160 17.21 56.61 -17.26
N THR A 161 16.97 57.92 -17.25
CA THR A 161 16.48 58.76 -16.16
C THR A 161 15.41 58.09 -15.26
N GLY A 162 15.62 58.12 -13.94
CA GLY A 162 14.79 57.42 -12.95
C GLY A 162 15.09 57.97 -11.57
N ILE A 163 14.32 58.98 -11.15
CA ILE A 163 14.33 59.45 -9.77
C ILE A 163 13.42 58.49 -9.01
N ILE A 164 13.84 57.96 -7.86
CA ILE A 164 12.90 57.28 -6.97
C ILE A 164 11.94 58.37 -6.46
N LYS A 165 10.81 58.51 -7.14
CA LYS A 165 9.66 59.35 -6.72
C LYS A 165 8.52 58.39 -6.55
N SER A 166 8.40 57.85 -5.34
CA SER A 166 7.37 56.88 -5.02
C SER A 166 6.60 57.40 -3.82
N TYR A 167 5.29 57.55 -4.03
CA TYR A 167 4.35 57.80 -2.96
C TYR A 167 3.89 56.42 -2.43
N GLY A 168 4.31 56.04 -1.22
CA GLY A 168 3.74 54.87 -0.52
C GLY A 168 4.48 53.52 -0.64
N CYS A 169 5.65 53.44 -1.30
CA CYS A 169 6.50 52.23 -1.27
C CYS A 169 7.66 52.34 -0.26
N TYR A 170 7.82 51.29 0.57
CA TYR A 170 8.91 51.08 1.52
C TYR A 170 9.92 50.09 0.93
N LEU A 171 11.16 50.54 0.72
CA LEU A 171 12.26 49.69 0.27
C LEU A 171 13.12 49.26 1.46
N ASN A 172 13.33 47.96 1.64
CA ASN A 172 14.20 47.42 2.67
C ASN A 172 15.39 46.68 2.04
N PHE A 173 16.62 47.06 2.39
CA PHE A 173 17.85 46.41 1.94
C PHE A 173 18.57 45.77 3.14
N GLU A 174 18.67 44.44 3.17
CA GLU A 174 19.37 43.72 4.22
C GLU A 174 20.54 42.91 3.62
N ASN A 175 21.77 43.24 3.99
CA ASN A 175 22.99 42.62 3.45
C ASN A 175 23.06 42.65 1.91
N VAL A 176 22.89 43.83 1.31
CA VAL A 176 22.86 44.02 -0.15
C VAL A 176 24.12 44.71 -0.64
N ARG A 177 24.63 44.28 -1.80
CA ARG A 177 25.75 44.95 -2.51
C ARG A 177 25.29 45.52 -3.84
N ILE A 178 25.52 46.80 -4.07
CA ILE A 178 25.22 47.49 -5.33
C ILE A 178 26.55 47.92 -5.97
N GLN A 179 26.89 47.37 -7.15
CA GLN A 179 28.21 47.55 -7.75
C GLN A 179 28.16 47.87 -9.23
N SER A 180 28.98 48.80 -9.73
CA SER A 180 29.21 48.97 -11.18
C SER A 180 27.97 49.21 -12.05
N ASN A 181 26.86 49.74 -11.50
CA ASN A 181 25.68 50.11 -12.28
C ASN A 181 25.89 51.48 -12.95
N GLU A 182 25.45 51.63 -14.19
CA GLU A 182 25.72 52.81 -15.03
C GLU A 182 24.41 53.57 -15.35
N ALA A 183 24.39 54.88 -15.09
CA ALA A 183 23.33 55.76 -15.55
C ALA A 183 23.64 56.27 -16.97
N ILE A 184 22.75 56.02 -17.92
CA ILE A 184 22.84 56.53 -19.29
C ILE A 184 22.08 57.88 -19.32
N GLY A 185 22.70 58.99 -18.86
CA GLY A 185 22.11 60.34 -18.87
C GLY A 185 22.13 61.08 -17.52
N GLN A 186 21.61 62.32 -17.46
CA GLN A 186 21.51 63.10 -16.20
C GLN A 186 20.36 62.55 -15.32
N GLY A 187 20.66 62.05 -14.11
CA GLY A 187 19.66 61.71 -13.08
C GLY A 187 19.10 60.27 -13.08
N GLY A 188 19.90 59.25 -13.42
CA GLY A 188 19.48 57.84 -13.44
C GLY A 188 19.49 57.14 -12.06
N GLY A 189 18.59 56.17 -11.87
CA GLY A 189 18.46 55.35 -10.66
C GLY A 189 17.99 53.92 -10.98
N LEU A 190 18.21 52.98 -10.04
CA LEU A 190 17.86 51.56 -10.22
C LEU A 190 16.35 51.29 -10.12
N PHE A 191 15.60 52.18 -9.48
CA PHE A 191 14.17 52.04 -9.18
C PHE A 191 13.37 53.24 -9.70
N CYS A 192 12.16 53.02 -10.23
CA CYS A 192 11.30 54.08 -10.78
C CYS A 192 9.80 53.74 -10.73
N ASP A 193 8.94 54.77 -10.77
CA ASP A 193 7.47 54.72 -10.69
C ASP A 193 6.85 55.75 -11.68
N ARG A 194 5.53 55.70 -11.92
CA ARG A 194 4.75 56.53 -12.87
C ARG A 194 4.41 57.95 -12.37
N ASN A 195 4.45 58.19 -11.06
CA ASN A 195 3.85 59.40 -10.47
C ASN A 195 4.80 60.61 -10.45
N GLU A 196 4.38 61.72 -11.09
CA GLU A 196 5.14 62.98 -11.17
C GLU A 196 5.11 63.82 -9.88
N ASN A 197 4.40 63.37 -8.83
CA ASN A 197 4.31 64.08 -7.56
C ASN A 197 5.55 63.86 -6.66
N TYR A 198 6.17 64.97 -6.28
CA TYR A 198 7.51 65.07 -5.68
C TYR A 198 7.56 64.68 -4.19
N ILE A 199 7.49 63.39 -3.84
CA ILE A 199 7.86 62.92 -2.48
C ILE A 199 8.83 61.74 -2.53
N GLN A 200 9.82 61.78 -1.63
CA GLN A 200 10.93 60.83 -1.51
C GLN A 200 10.48 59.48 -0.88
N PRO A 201 10.99 58.33 -1.35
CA PRO A 201 10.71 57.00 -0.78
C PRO A 201 11.23 56.85 0.65
N GLN A 202 10.62 55.96 1.44
CA GLN A 202 11.15 55.55 2.74
C GLN A 202 12.06 54.32 2.53
N ILE A 203 13.38 54.52 2.64
CA ILE A 203 14.39 53.47 2.46
C ILE A 203 14.91 53.05 3.83
N LYS A 204 14.82 51.76 4.14
CA LYS A 204 15.46 51.13 5.30
C LYS A 204 16.60 50.24 4.82
N TYR A 205 17.72 50.24 5.52
CA TYR A 205 18.82 49.36 5.16
C TYR A 205 19.59 48.86 6.38
N THR A 206 20.21 47.69 6.25
CA THR A 206 21.13 47.06 7.20
C THR A 206 22.22 46.38 6.37
N ASP A 207 23.50 46.71 6.60
CA ASP A 207 24.63 46.17 5.83
C ASP A 207 24.55 46.37 4.29
N LEU A 208 24.20 47.58 3.86
CA LEU A 208 24.19 47.98 2.44
C LEU A 208 25.58 48.50 2.00
N ILE A 209 26.17 47.88 0.98
CA ILE A 209 27.46 48.30 0.40
C ILE A 209 27.25 48.81 -1.03
N ILE A 210 27.68 50.04 -1.31
CA ILE A 210 27.60 50.66 -2.64
C ILE A 210 29.02 50.95 -3.13
N SER A 211 29.38 50.45 -4.32
CA SER A 211 30.70 50.65 -4.95
C SER A 211 30.58 50.98 -6.43
N GLY A 212 31.28 51.99 -6.95
CA GLY A 212 31.22 52.36 -8.37
C GLY A 212 32.48 53.06 -8.86
N ASN A 213 32.76 52.96 -10.17
CA ASN A 213 33.98 53.48 -10.80
C ASN A 213 33.79 54.86 -11.48
N SER A 214 32.59 55.47 -11.40
CA SER A 214 32.32 56.80 -11.98
C SER A 214 31.66 57.73 -10.96
N ALA A 215 32.20 58.95 -10.83
CA ALA A 215 31.68 59.95 -9.88
C ALA A 215 30.19 60.32 -10.14
N GLN A 216 29.73 60.27 -11.39
CA GLN A 216 28.34 60.56 -11.78
C GLN A 216 27.32 59.46 -11.43
N SER A 217 27.74 58.20 -11.29
CA SER A 217 26.86 57.10 -10.84
C SER A 217 26.78 57.03 -9.31
N PHE A 218 27.89 57.36 -8.64
CA PHE A 218 28.02 57.33 -7.19
C PHE A 218 27.19 58.42 -6.51
N ASP A 219 27.23 59.66 -7.01
CA ASP A 219 26.54 60.80 -6.39
C ASP A 219 25.00 60.71 -6.50
N ASN A 220 24.44 60.17 -7.58
CA ASN A 220 22.98 60.10 -7.74
C ASN A 220 22.33 59.03 -6.86
N ILE A 221 22.99 57.88 -6.66
CA ILE A 221 22.51 56.81 -5.78
C ILE A 221 22.73 57.19 -4.31
N PHE A 222 23.86 57.82 -3.98
CA PHE A 222 24.20 58.22 -2.61
C PHE A 222 23.39 59.45 -2.13
N ASN A 223 23.09 60.41 -3.01
CA ASN A 223 22.24 61.56 -2.67
C ASN A 223 20.76 61.19 -2.51
N GLN A 224 20.27 60.13 -3.17
CA GLN A 224 18.91 59.60 -2.98
C GLN A 224 18.71 58.91 -1.62
N LEU A 225 19.79 58.44 -0.96
CA LEU A 225 19.74 57.79 0.35
C LEU A 225 19.89 58.78 1.52
N LYS A 226 20.36 60.01 1.27
CA LYS A 226 20.61 61.05 2.29
C LYS A 226 19.37 61.87 2.69
N THR A 227 18.31 61.83 1.89
CA THR A 227 17.13 62.71 2.04
C THR A 227 15.91 62.01 2.65
N GLY A 228 15.99 60.70 2.95
CA GLY A 228 15.02 59.95 3.75
C GLY A 228 15.31 60.05 5.25
N ALA A 229 14.28 59.99 6.10
CA ALA A 229 14.41 60.09 7.55
C ALA A 229 15.43 59.08 8.11
N TYR A 230 16.50 59.61 8.74
CA TYR A 230 17.65 58.86 9.24
C TYR A 230 17.39 58.18 10.59
N GLU A 231 17.66 56.88 10.70
CA GLU A 231 18.05 56.20 11.96
C GLU A 231 19.27 55.28 11.70
N GLY A 232 20.49 55.83 11.83
CA GLY A 232 21.75 55.07 11.76
C GLY A 232 22.98 55.95 11.55
N PRO A 233 24.16 55.65 12.14
CA PRO A 233 25.27 56.60 12.22
C PRO A 233 26.11 56.62 10.95
N ALA A 234 26.35 57.82 10.40
CA ALA A 234 27.38 58.06 9.40
C ALA A 234 28.38 59.10 9.92
N CYS A 235 29.63 58.69 10.12
CA CYS A 235 30.75 59.56 10.46
C CYS A 235 31.27 60.29 9.21
N ALA A 236 31.37 61.61 9.26
CA ALA A 236 32.35 62.36 8.50
C ALA A 236 32.74 63.64 9.26
N ILE A 237 33.98 63.66 9.74
CA ILE A 237 34.65 64.75 10.49
C ILE A 237 35.31 65.68 9.48
N VAL A 238 35.13 67.01 9.59
CA VAL A 238 36.22 68.03 9.60
C VAL A 238 35.69 69.34 10.20
N SER A 239 36.26 69.79 11.31
CA SER A 239 36.16 71.16 11.84
C SER A 239 37.48 71.53 12.49
N GLY A 240 37.96 72.77 12.29
CA GLY A 240 39.13 73.29 13.01
C GLY A 240 39.59 74.68 12.55
N PRO A 241 39.32 75.74 13.34
CA PRO A 241 39.84 77.10 13.17
C PRO A 241 41.07 77.37 14.08
N ASP A 242 41.52 78.64 14.08
CA ASP A 242 42.36 79.36 15.05
C ASP A 242 43.81 79.67 14.65
N LEU A 243 44.17 80.97 14.63
CA LEU A 243 44.91 81.60 15.75
C LEU A 243 45.11 83.12 15.61
N GLN A 244 45.09 83.76 16.78
CA GLN A 244 45.04 85.19 17.15
C GLN A 244 46.31 86.02 16.87
N SER A 245 46.13 87.35 16.74
CA SER A 245 46.75 88.37 17.63
C SER A 245 46.54 89.81 17.10
N CYS A 246 45.52 90.51 17.60
CA CYS A 246 45.43 91.97 17.81
C CYS A 246 44.14 92.26 18.60
N ASP A 247 44.20 92.20 19.93
CA ASP A 247 43.14 92.69 20.82
C ASP A 247 43.50 94.16 21.15
N GLU A 248 42.72 95.21 20.84
CA GLU A 248 41.34 95.33 20.38
C GLU A 248 41.18 96.57 19.47
N CYS A 249 40.92 96.35 18.18
CA CYS A 249 39.98 97.20 17.43
C CYS A 249 38.79 96.32 17.10
N ASN A 250 37.62 96.65 17.66
CA ASN A 250 36.40 95.88 17.38
C ASN A 250 36.09 95.83 15.86
N LYS A 251 35.31 94.82 15.44
CA LYS A 251 35.07 94.47 14.03
C LYS A 251 34.67 95.71 13.20
N GLY A 252 35.45 96.01 12.16
CA GLY A 252 35.19 97.10 11.23
C GLY A 252 36.27 98.19 11.18
N GLY A 253 37.29 98.14 12.02
CA GLY A 253 38.43 99.07 11.97
C GLY A 253 39.78 98.43 11.74
N ASN A 254 40.72 99.23 11.24
CA ASN A 254 42.15 98.89 11.18
C ASN A 254 42.90 99.54 12.35
N CYS A 255 43.85 98.81 12.92
CA CYS A 255 44.70 99.34 14.00
C CYS A 255 45.79 100.24 13.41
N ASN A 256 45.81 101.51 13.81
CA ASN A 256 46.86 102.44 13.39
C ASN A 256 48.13 102.20 14.24
N PRO A 257 49.25 101.72 13.67
CA PRO A 257 50.44 101.36 14.44
C PRO A 257 51.21 102.57 15.00
N GLU A 258 50.94 103.80 14.52
CA GLU A 258 51.64 105.01 14.98
C GLU A 258 50.96 105.69 16.18
N THR A 259 49.65 105.50 16.35
CA THR A 259 48.85 106.22 17.37
C THR A 259 48.19 105.31 18.40
N GLY A 260 48.14 104.00 18.17
CA GLY A 260 47.42 103.06 19.04
C GLY A 260 45.90 103.27 19.07
N SER A 261 45.35 103.93 18.04
CA SER A 261 43.91 104.22 17.86
C SER A 261 43.32 103.38 16.71
N CYS A 262 42.03 103.08 16.78
CA CYS A 262 41.29 102.35 15.75
C CYS A 262 40.74 103.29 14.68
N ASP A 263 41.08 103.04 13.41
CA ASP A 263 40.49 103.71 12.26
C ASP A 263 39.33 102.87 11.72
N CYS A 264 38.09 103.29 11.97
CA CYS A 264 36.89 102.59 11.53
C CYS A 264 36.69 102.75 10.03
N LEU A 265 36.63 101.65 9.30
CA LEU A 265 36.44 101.65 7.85
C LEU A 265 34.98 101.98 7.51
N PRO A 266 34.69 102.41 6.27
CA PRO A 266 33.32 102.52 5.77
C PRO A 266 32.53 101.25 6.10
N GLY A 267 31.28 101.43 6.52
CA GLY A 267 30.42 100.37 7.06
C GLY A 267 30.46 100.24 8.59
N SER A 268 31.33 100.99 9.27
CA SER A 268 31.40 101.02 10.74
C SER A 268 31.40 102.44 11.29
N HIS A 269 31.03 102.57 12.58
CA HIS A 269 30.99 103.84 13.31
C HIS A 269 31.74 103.75 14.65
N LEU A 270 32.05 104.91 15.26
CA LEU A 270 32.86 105.07 16.49
C LEU A 270 32.05 105.26 17.79
N PRO A 271 31.63 104.20 18.49
CA PRO A 271 31.29 104.27 19.91
C PRO A 271 32.56 104.05 20.76
N SER A 272 33.07 105.09 21.43
CA SER A 272 34.32 105.00 22.21
C SER A 272 34.27 103.90 23.31
N PRO A 273 35.26 102.98 23.44
CA PRO A 273 36.47 102.79 22.63
C PRO A 273 36.38 101.54 21.72
N GLY A 274 35.90 101.69 20.49
CA GLY A 274 35.94 100.64 19.46
C GLY A 274 35.17 101.01 18.19
N CYS A 275 35.36 100.24 17.10
CA CYS A 275 34.52 100.34 15.90
C CYS A 275 33.39 99.32 15.98
N GLU A 276 32.16 99.73 15.67
CA GLU A 276 31.03 98.81 15.52
C GLU A 276 30.46 98.94 14.11
N PHE A 277 30.24 97.80 13.44
CA PHE A 277 29.56 97.79 12.16
C PHE A 277 28.17 98.42 12.27
N CYS A 278 27.78 99.16 11.24
CA CYS A 278 26.40 99.59 11.08
C CYS A 278 25.52 98.35 11.02
N GLN A 279 24.52 98.31 11.89
CA GLN A 279 23.59 97.20 12.04
C GLN A 279 22.68 97.11 10.80
N SER A 280 21.98 95.99 10.63
CA SER A 280 21.03 95.80 9.53
C SER A 280 20.04 96.97 9.44
N GLY A 281 19.78 97.46 8.24
CA GLY A 281 19.02 98.68 7.98
C GLY A 281 19.83 99.99 8.03
N GLN A 282 21.14 99.93 8.27
CA GLN A 282 22.01 101.10 8.34
C GLN A 282 23.31 100.92 7.56
N TYR A 283 23.93 102.01 7.11
CA TYR A 283 25.19 102.01 6.34
C TYR A 283 26.08 103.19 6.72
N SER A 284 27.35 103.11 6.32
CA SER A 284 28.30 104.23 6.44
C SER A 284 29.25 104.25 5.26
N THR A 285 29.34 105.36 4.53
CA THR A 285 30.25 105.49 3.36
C THR A 285 31.63 105.99 3.73
N GLU A 286 31.80 106.58 4.92
CA GLU A 286 33.00 107.34 5.30
C GLU A 286 33.85 106.58 6.33
N VAL A 287 35.18 106.75 6.21
CA VAL A 287 36.15 106.29 7.21
C VAL A 287 35.98 107.14 8.47
N ASN A 288 35.96 106.53 9.64
CA ASN A 288 35.76 107.16 10.95
C ASN A 288 34.41 107.88 11.09
N SER A 289 33.35 107.36 10.45
CA SER A 289 32.00 107.88 10.65
C SER A 289 31.60 107.81 12.13
N THR A 290 30.92 108.85 12.61
CA THR A 290 30.44 108.93 14.00
C THR A 290 29.01 108.41 14.15
N VAL A 291 28.30 108.20 13.04
CA VAL A 291 26.92 107.71 13.01
C VAL A 291 26.69 106.85 11.77
N CYS A 292 25.82 105.86 11.88
CA CYS A 292 25.34 105.10 10.72
C CYS A 292 24.09 105.77 10.14
N SER A 293 24.06 105.96 8.83
CA SER A 293 22.88 106.43 8.10
C SER A 293 21.88 105.28 7.96
N ILE A 294 20.59 105.54 8.17
CA ILE A 294 19.54 104.54 7.91
C ILE A 294 19.33 104.39 6.40
N CYS A 295 18.93 103.20 5.95
CA CYS A 295 18.50 103.01 4.56
C CYS A 295 17.20 103.78 4.31
N ASP A 296 17.16 104.54 3.23
CA ASP A 296 15.95 105.25 2.80
C ASP A 296 14.89 104.23 2.33
N ALA A 297 13.62 104.65 2.25
CA ALA A 297 12.57 103.84 1.67
C ALA A 297 12.93 103.40 0.23
N GLY A 298 12.58 102.17 -0.13
CA GLY A 298 13.01 101.51 -1.36
C GLY A 298 14.41 100.89 -1.32
N GLU A 299 15.15 101.05 -0.22
CA GLU A 299 16.45 100.43 0.01
C GLU A 299 16.49 99.64 1.33
N PHE A 300 17.31 98.59 1.37
CA PHE A 300 17.48 97.73 2.54
C PHE A 300 18.95 97.40 2.78
N ASN A 301 19.26 96.95 3.99
CA ASN A 301 20.54 96.33 4.31
C ASN A 301 20.34 95.15 5.26
N ASN A 302 20.56 93.93 4.76
CA ASN A 302 20.45 92.69 5.52
C ASN A 302 21.75 92.28 6.24
N GLU A 303 22.87 92.96 6.00
CA GLU A 303 24.19 92.60 6.52
C GLU A 303 24.80 93.72 7.38
N SER A 304 25.48 93.34 8.46
CA SER A 304 26.24 94.31 9.26
C SER A 304 27.50 94.75 8.50
N GLY A 305 27.74 96.06 8.39
CA GLY A 305 29.01 96.56 7.83
C GLY A 305 28.95 97.03 6.38
N LEU A 306 27.77 97.17 5.77
CA LEU A 306 27.68 97.65 4.40
C LEU A 306 27.97 99.15 4.27
N THR A 307 28.59 99.48 3.15
CA THR A 307 28.98 100.85 2.80
C THR A 307 27.91 101.60 2.02
N LYS A 308 26.82 100.92 1.63
CA LYS A 308 25.64 101.48 0.95
C LYS A 308 24.46 100.52 1.12
N CYS A 309 23.24 101.02 1.07
CA CYS A 309 22.05 100.18 1.02
C CYS A 309 21.85 99.59 -0.38
N GLN A 310 21.15 98.46 -0.44
CA GLN A 310 20.74 97.79 -1.67
C GLN A 310 19.30 98.18 -1.99
N LYS A 311 18.99 98.42 -3.26
CA LYS A 311 17.62 98.71 -3.68
C LYS A 311 16.77 97.45 -3.61
N CYS A 312 15.48 97.60 -3.30
CA CYS A 312 14.53 96.50 -3.41
C CYS A 312 14.44 96.02 -4.86
N ASP A 313 14.74 94.75 -5.09
CA ASP A 313 14.65 94.17 -6.43
C ASP A 313 13.19 94.20 -6.94
N PRO A 314 12.96 94.24 -8.26
CA PRO A 314 11.63 94.11 -8.84
C PRO A 314 10.87 92.93 -8.22
N GLY A 315 9.56 93.10 -8.02
CA GLY A 315 8.72 92.18 -7.25
C GLY A 315 8.61 92.53 -5.77
N SER A 316 9.46 93.43 -5.27
CA SER A 316 9.45 93.85 -3.87
C SER A 316 9.46 95.37 -3.72
N TYR A 317 9.04 95.84 -2.54
CA TYR A 317 9.01 97.24 -2.16
C TYR A 317 9.42 97.38 -0.68
N GLN A 318 9.81 98.59 -0.28
CA GLN A 318 10.01 98.90 1.13
C GLN A 318 9.55 100.33 1.43
N ASP A 319 8.44 100.45 2.13
CA ASP A 319 7.78 101.71 2.48
C ASP A 319 8.26 102.33 3.79
N GLN A 320 9.17 101.67 4.50
CA GLN A 320 9.73 102.13 5.77
C GLN A 320 11.25 102.27 5.69
N GLU A 321 11.77 103.34 6.29
CA GLU A 321 13.22 103.55 6.43
C GLU A 321 13.85 102.57 7.42
N GLY A 322 15.15 102.29 7.25
CA GLY A 322 15.96 101.53 8.20
C GLY A 322 15.71 100.03 8.22
N GLN A 323 15.18 99.46 7.13
CA GLN A 323 14.75 98.05 7.09
C GLN A 323 15.85 97.11 6.61
N SER A 324 15.79 95.87 7.09
CA SER A 324 16.75 94.81 6.77
C SER A 324 16.33 93.93 5.61
N GLU A 325 15.13 94.08 5.09
CA GLU A 325 14.56 93.29 3.99
C GLU A 325 13.49 94.10 3.25
N CYS A 326 13.17 93.71 2.02
CA CYS A 326 12.06 94.27 1.27
C CYS A 326 10.81 93.40 1.42
N LYS A 327 9.64 94.02 1.39
CA LYS A 327 8.34 93.34 1.36
C LYS A 327 8.05 92.92 -0.07
N GLU A 328 7.70 91.66 -0.29
CA GLU A 328 7.30 91.19 -1.62
C GLU A 328 5.85 91.61 -1.92
N CYS A 329 5.53 91.82 -3.20
CA CYS A 329 4.16 92.01 -3.63
C CYS A 329 3.38 90.69 -3.47
N ASP A 330 2.19 90.76 -2.87
CA ASP A 330 1.31 89.60 -2.74
C ASP A 330 0.93 89.03 -4.13
N ALA A 331 0.63 87.74 -4.17
CA ALA A 331 0.18 87.08 -5.40
C ALA A 331 -1.08 87.77 -5.96
N GLY A 332 -1.16 87.88 -7.29
CA GLY A 332 -2.15 88.69 -8.01
C GLY A 332 -1.65 90.10 -8.34
N PHE A 333 -0.51 90.52 -7.79
CA PHE A 333 0.12 91.81 -8.04
C PHE A 333 1.55 91.62 -8.54
N TYR A 334 2.03 92.56 -9.34
CA TYR A 334 3.40 92.57 -9.82
C TYR A 334 4.05 93.94 -9.63
N ASN A 335 5.37 93.96 -9.53
CA ASN A 335 6.13 95.20 -9.51
C ASN A 335 7.37 95.06 -10.40
N SER A 336 7.47 95.89 -11.44
CA SER A 336 8.62 95.88 -12.35
C SER A 336 9.72 96.86 -11.97
N ASN A 337 9.50 97.69 -10.95
CA ASN A 337 10.38 98.79 -10.59
C ASN A 337 11.44 98.34 -9.57
N ASN A 338 12.68 98.80 -9.76
CA ASN A 338 13.79 98.57 -8.84
C ASN A 338 13.89 99.73 -7.84
N GLY A 339 13.95 99.42 -6.55
CA GLY A 339 13.96 100.38 -5.44
C GLY A 339 12.59 100.97 -5.13
N SER A 340 11.52 100.19 -5.27
CA SER A 340 10.15 100.64 -5.02
C SER A 340 9.95 100.97 -3.54
N ASP A 341 9.43 102.16 -3.26
CA ASP A 341 9.27 102.71 -1.90
C ASP A 341 7.82 102.70 -1.42
N SER A 342 6.90 102.08 -2.18
CA SER A 342 5.46 102.12 -1.92
C SER A 342 4.77 100.82 -2.29
N ILE A 343 3.82 100.38 -1.45
CA ILE A 343 2.95 99.24 -1.77
C ILE A 343 2.12 99.48 -3.05
N ASN A 344 1.86 100.74 -3.41
CA ASN A 344 1.09 101.06 -4.62
C ASN A 344 1.86 100.77 -5.91
N ASP A 345 3.17 100.50 -5.82
CA ASP A 345 3.98 100.03 -6.95
C ASP A 345 3.77 98.52 -7.22
N CYS A 346 3.11 97.79 -6.31
CA CYS A 346 2.52 96.48 -6.58
C CYS A 346 1.20 96.68 -7.33
N ILE A 347 1.25 96.53 -8.65
CA ILE A 347 0.13 96.75 -9.56
C ILE A 347 -0.64 95.42 -9.74
N PRO A 348 -1.98 95.38 -9.62
CA PRO A 348 -2.74 94.16 -9.84
C PRO A 348 -2.61 93.70 -11.30
N CYS A 349 -2.59 92.39 -11.52
CA CYS A 349 -2.63 91.87 -12.88
C CYS A 349 -3.96 92.23 -13.56
N GLU A 350 -3.88 92.86 -14.72
CA GLU A 350 -5.05 93.25 -15.52
C GLU A 350 -5.76 92.01 -16.10
N ILE A 351 -7.01 92.21 -16.54
CA ILE A 351 -7.80 91.14 -17.17
C ILE A 351 -7.03 90.47 -18.33
N GLY A 352 -7.17 89.16 -18.46
CA GLY A 352 -6.38 88.34 -19.38
C GLY A 352 -4.97 88.01 -18.89
N SER A 353 -4.62 88.37 -17.66
CA SER A 353 -3.35 87.99 -17.02
C SER A 353 -3.56 87.66 -15.53
N TYR A 354 -2.61 86.95 -14.94
CA TYR A 354 -2.64 86.51 -13.54
C TYR A 354 -1.23 86.52 -12.93
N SER A 355 -1.18 86.36 -11.60
CA SER A 355 0.04 86.17 -10.84
C SER A 355 -0.21 85.17 -9.71
N ASP A 356 0.41 84.00 -9.79
CA ASP A 356 0.27 82.90 -8.84
C ASP A 356 1.37 82.89 -7.77
N GLN A 357 2.44 83.66 -7.98
CA GLN A 357 3.60 83.75 -7.10
C GLN A 357 3.67 85.10 -6.39
N ILE A 358 4.11 85.09 -5.15
CA ILE A 358 4.52 86.29 -4.40
C ILE A 358 5.81 86.84 -5.03
N GLY A 359 5.99 88.16 -5.04
CA GLY A 359 7.22 88.78 -5.52
C GLY A 359 7.35 88.84 -7.05
N GLN A 360 6.25 88.76 -7.79
CA GLN A 360 6.29 88.64 -9.24
C GLN A 360 6.66 89.96 -9.94
N VAL A 361 7.58 89.89 -10.91
CA VAL A 361 8.08 91.08 -11.61
C VAL A 361 7.22 91.50 -12.82
N LYS A 362 6.37 90.60 -13.30
CA LYS A 362 5.44 90.80 -14.41
C LYS A 362 4.35 89.73 -14.40
N CYS A 363 3.11 90.10 -14.68
CA CYS A 363 2.00 89.15 -14.82
C CYS A 363 2.21 88.13 -15.95
N GLN A 364 1.65 86.93 -15.76
CA GLN A 364 1.55 85.88 -16.77
C GLN A 364 0.23 86.04 -17.53
N GLU A 365 0.26 85.97 -18.86
CA GLU A 365 -0.97 86.00 -19.66
C GLU A 365 -1.74 84.68 -19.52
N CYS A 366 -3.07 84.74 -19.65
CA CYS A 366 -3.86 83.52 -19.73
C CYS A 366 -3.51 82.74 -20.99
N ASP A 367 -3.09 81.49 -20.82
CA ASP A 367 -2.81 80.60 -21.93
C ASP A 367 -4.08 80.23 -22.69
N PHE A 368 -3.90 79.68 -23.90
CA PHE A 368 -4.99 79.14 -24.72
C PHE A 368 -5.92 78.22 -23.89
N GLY A 369 -7.22 78.22 -24.23
CA GLY A 369 -8.23 77.49 -23.47
C GLY A 369 -8.63 78.15 -22.15
N SER A 370 -8.06 79.30 -21.78
CA SER A 370 -8.39 80.00 -20.54
C SER A 370 -8.56 81.51 -20.75
N TYR A 371 -9.30 82.15 -19.83
CA TYR A 371 -9.52 83.58 -19.82
C TYR A 371 -9.51 84.11 -18.38
N GLN A 372 -9.33 85.41 -18.20
CA GLN A 372 -9.49 86.04 -16.90
C GLN A 372 -10.21 87.38 -17.07
N ASP A 373 -11.43 87.50 -16.55
CA ASP A 373 -12.28 88.67 -16.69
C ASP A 373 -12.21 89.63 -15.50
N GLN A 374 -11.40 89.30 -14.48
CA GLN A 374 -11.20 90.09 -13.27
C GLN A 374 -9.71 90.38 -13.01
N THR A 375 -9.43 91.57 -12.49
CA THR A 375 -8.06 91.97 -12.13
C THR A 375 -7.59 91.33 -10.82
N GLY A 376 -6.28 91.18 -10.64
CA GLY A 376 -5.66 90.75 -9.38
C GLY A 376 -5.88 89.27 -9.04
N LYS A 377 -5.99 88.41 -10.05
CA LYS A 377 -6.30 86.98 -9.87
C LYS A 377 -5.04 86.11 -9.88
N LEU A 378 -5.17 84.97 -9.21
CA LEU A 378 -4.10 84.01 -9.00
C LEU A 378 -4.04 82.93 -10.10
N GLU A 379 -5.07 82.83 -10.93
CA GLU A 379 -5.17 81.84 -12.00
C GLU A 379 -6.17 82.33 -13.08
N CYS A 380 -6.12 81.70 -14.25
CA CYS A 380 -7.10 81.92 -15.31
C CYS A 380 -8.25 80.91 -15.25
N ILE A 381 -9.45 81.36 -15.63
CA ILE A 381 -10.66 80.55 -15.73
C ILE A 381 -10.57 79.75 -17.03
N LYS A 382 -10.59 78.41 -16.92
CA LYS A 382 -10.62 77.53 -18.08
C LYS A 382 -11.99 77.55 -18.76
N CYS A 383 -12.03 77.45 -20.09
CA CYS A 383 -13.28 77.23 -20.80
C CYS A 383 -13.91 75.89 -20.37
N ASP A 384 -15.22 75.88 -20.18
CA ASP A 384 -15.95 74.66 -19.82
C ASP A 384 -15.87 73.59 -20.93
N ALA A 385 -16.03 72.33 -20.56
CA ALA A 385 -16.11 71.23 -21.51
C ALA A 385 -17.19 71.50 -22.57
N GLY A 386 -16.87 71.23 -23.83
CA GLY A 386 -17.67 71.60 -25.00
C GLY A 386 -17.31 72.95 -25.61
N PHE A 387 -16.39 73.70 -24.99
CA PHE A 387 -15.91 74.99 -25.49
C PHE A 387 -14.38 75.02 -25.52
N TYR A 388 -13.81 75.78 -26.45
CA TYR A 388 -12.37 75.97 -26.61
C TYR A 388 -12.06 77.44 -26.85
N ASN A 389 -10.82 77.86 -26.60
CA ASN A 389 -10.39 79.23 -26.85
C ASN A 389 -8.99 79.24 -27.46
N THR A 390 -8.84 79.88 -28.61
CA THR A 390 -7.56 79.97 -29.34
C THR A 390 -6.84 81.31 -29.16
N LYS A 391 -7.29 82.15 -28.22
CA LYS A 391 -6.75 83.48 -27.97
C LYS A 391 -5.97 83.49 -26.65
N GLN A 392 -4.65 83.68 -26.75
CA GLN A 392 -3.80 83.97 -25.60
C GLN A 392 -4.13 85.35 -25.01
N GLY A 393 -4.07 85.48 -23.69
CA GLY A 393 -4.44 86.69 -22.96
C GLY A 393 -5.94 86.99 -23.02
N SER A 394 -6.79 85.97 -23.18
CA SER A 394 -8.23 86.16 -23.27
C SER A 394 -8.80 86.75 -21.97
N ASN A 395 -9.67 87.73 -22.11
CA ASN A 395 -10.20 88.52 -20.99
C ASN A 395 -11.72 88.43 -20.85
N SER A 396 -12.37 87.50 -21.55
CA SER A 396 -13.82 87.35 -21.55
C SER A 396 -14.22 85.90 -21.76
N SER A 397 -15.24 85.46 -21.04
CA SER A 397 -15.88 84.15 -21.23
C SER A 397 -16.47 83.96 -22.63
N SER A 398 -16.79 85.05 -23.34
CA SER A 398 -17.29 85.01 -24.72
C SER A 398 -16.25 84.55 -25.74
N ASP A 399 -14.96 84.56 -25.38
CA ASP A 399 -13.88 84.05 -26.24
C ASP A 399 -13.80 82.51 -26.18
N CYS A 400 -14.54 81.86 -25.26
CA CYS A 400 -14.76 80.42 -25.29
C CYS A 400 -15.82 80.07 -26.35
N ILE A 401 -15.37 79.49 -27.45
CA ILE A 401 -16.16 79.13 -28.63
C ILE A 401 -16.72 77.72 -28.46
N PRO A 402 -18.03 77.47 -28.69
CA PRO A 402 -18.58 76.13 -28.62
C PRO A 402 -18.02 75.24 -29.74
N CYS A 403 -17.75 73.97 -29.42
CA CYS A 403 -17.41 72.98 -30.43
C CYS A 403 -18.53 72.83 -31.46
N GLU A 404 -18.19 72.89 -32.75
CA GLU A 404 -19.15 72.73 -33.82
C GLU A 404 -19.70 71.30 -33.89
N LYS A 405 -20.84 71.12 -34.57
CA LYS A 405 -21.44 69.78 -34.77
C LYS A 405 -20.41 68.82 -35.38
N GLY A 406 -20.41 67.57 -34.92
CA GLY A 406 -19.42 66.55 -35.27
C GLY A 406 -18.10 66.67 -34.52
N THR A 407 -17.98 67.63 -33.59
CA THR A 407 -16.84 67.78 -32.70
C THR A 407 -17.29 67.94 -31.24
N TYR A 408 -16.38 67.68 -30.30
CA TYR A 408 -16.63 67.78 -28.86
C TYR A 408 -15.35 68.17 -28.11
N SER A 409 -15.51 68.57 -26.85
CA SER A 409 -14.41 68.79 -25.92
C SER A 409 -14.78 68.21 -24.57
N ASP A 410 -14.10 67.14 -24.16
CA ASP A 410 -14.39 66.41 -22.91
C ASP A 410 -13.70 67.01 -21.68
N GLN A 411 -12.74 67.90 -21.89
CA GLN A 411 -11.93 68.52 -20.84
C GLN A 411 -12.11 70.03 -20.79
N THR A 412 -12.04 70.58 -19.58
CA THR A 412 -12.00 72.04 -19.38
C THR A 412 -10.65 72.60 -19.86
N GLY A 413 -10.69 73.72 -20.57
CA GLY A 413 -9.51 74.42 -21.06
C GLY A 413 -8.85 73.79 -22.27
N GLN A 414 -9.62 73.05 -23.06
CA GLN A 414 -9.13 72.41 -24.27
C GLN A 414 -8.79 73.46 -25.34
N LEU A 415 -7.71 73.21 -26.09
CA LEU A 415 -7.20 74.15 -27.08
C LEU A 415 -7.91 74.04 -28.44
N GLU A 416 -8.51 72.88 -28.71
CA GLU A 416 -9.24 72.57 -29.94
C GLU A 416 -10.27 71.48 -29.69
N CYS A 417 -11.34 71.46 -30.50
CA CYS A 417 -12.36 70.41 -30.42
C CYS A 417 -11.90 69.13 -31.12
N GLN A 418 -12.16 67.99 -30.49
CA GLN A 418 -11.94 66.66 -31.05
C GLN A 418 -13.09 66.27 -31.96
N LYS A 419 -12.82 65.60 -33.08
CA LYS A 419 -13.86 65.05 -33.95
C LYS A 419 -14.49 63.82 -33.33
N CYS A 420 -15.77 63.59 -33.58
CA CYS A 420 -16.40 62.32 -33.24
C CYS A 420 -15.74 61.18 -34.02
N ASP A 421 -15.37 60.11 -33.33
CA ASP A 421 -14.80 58.93 -33.98
C ASP A 421 -15.89 58.15 -34.75
N PRO A 422 -15.51 57.37 -35.78
CA PRO A 422 -16.43 56.44 -36.43
C PRO A 422 -17.23 55.62 -35.42
N GLY A 423 -18.51 55.41 -35.71
CA GLY A 423 -19.50 54.83 -34.81
C GLY A 423 -20.21 55.87 -33.92
N SER A 424 -19.77 57.13 -33.93
CA SER A 424 -20.40 58.20 -33.16
C SER A 424 -20.65 59.46 -33.99
N TYR A 425 -21.61 60.26 -33.55
CA TYR A 425 -21.99 61.51 -34.17
C TYR A 425 -22.27 62.57 -33.10
N GLN A 426 -22.30 63.84 -33.49
CA GLN A 426 -22.75 64.92 -32.62
C GLN A 426 -23.51 65.96 -33.44
N ASP A 427 -24.81 66.05 -33.26
CA ASP A 427 -25.71 66.91 -34.04
C ASP A 427 -25.96 68.29 -33.41
N GLN A 428 -25.39 68.55 -32.22
CA GLN A 428 -25.48 69.80 -31.48
C GLN A 428 -24.09 70.41 -31.23
N ALA A 429 -24.02 71.74 -31.22
CA ALA A 429 -22.79 72.46 -30.86
C ALA A 429 -22.62 72.54 -29.33
N GLY A 430 -21.39 72.79 -28.86
CA GLY A 430 -21.08 73.02 -27.46
C GLY A 430 -21.13 71.76 -26.59
N GLN A 431 -20.93 70.58 -27.19
CA GLN A 431 -21.09 69.30 -26.49
C GLN A 431 -19.75 68.75 -26.01
N ASN A 432 -19.79 68.05 -24.88
CA ASN A 432 -18.61 67.47 -24.25
C ASN A 432 -18.38 65.98 -24.56
N LYS A 433 -19.22 65.40 -25.42
CA LYS A 433 -19.13 64.01 -25.86
C LYS A 433 -19.88 63.80 -27.17
N CYS A 434 -19.53 62.75 -27.89
CA CYS A 434 -20.28 62.27 -29.04
C CYS A 434 -21.37 61.26 -28.63
N ILE A 435 -22.45 61.21 -29.41
CA ILE A 435 -23.54 60.25 -29.31
C ILE A 435 -23.14 59.01 -30.12
N LYS A 436 -23.20 57.83 -29.52
CA LYS A 436 -22.89 56.57 -30.21
C LYS A 436 -24.09 56.10 -31.02
N CYS A 437 -23.86 55.51 -32.18
CA CYS A 437 -24.91 54.79 -32.90
C CYS A 437 -25.41 53.61 -32.05
N ASP A 438 -26.71 53.36 -32.06
CA ASP A 438 -27.32 52.24 -31.34
C ASP A 438 -26.89 50.88 -31.92
N GLY A 439 -27.04 49.81 -31.13
CA GLY A 439 -26.81 48.45 -31.60
C GLY A 439 -27.67 48.13 -32.83
N GLY A 440 -27.08 47.42 -33.78
CA GLY A 440 -27.64 47.18 -35.11
C GLY A 440 -27.37 48.28 -36.13
N PHE A 441 -26.73 49.39 -35.73
CA PHE A 441 -26.31 50.47 -36.62
C PHE A 441 -24.80 50.70 -36.52
N TYR A 442 -24.21 51.25 -37.57
CA TYR A 442 -22.80 51.59 -37.64
C TYR A 442 -22.59 52.90 -38.39
N ASN A 443 -21.45 53.56 -38.17
CA ASN A 443 -21.10 54.78 -38.89
C ASN A 443 -19.60 54.78 -39.20
N THR A 444 -19.22 54.92 -40.46
CA THR A 444 -17.80 54.93 -40.89
C THR A 444 -17.18 56.32 -40.90
N LYS A 445 -17.99 57.38 -40.75
CA LYS A 445 -17.59 58.76 -40.97
C LYS A 445 -17.05 59.40 -39.69
N GLN A 446 -15.77 59.79 -39.73
CA GLN A 446 -15.17 60.62 -38.69
C GLN A 446 -15.75 62.04 -38.73
N GLY A 447 -16.06 62.59 -37.56
CA GLY A 447 -16.69 63.89 -37.39
C GLY A 447 -18.14 63.93 -37.86
N SER A 448 -18.87 62.81 -37.76
CA SER A 448 -20.27 62.75 -38.15
C SER A 448 -21.12 63.72 -37.32
N ASN A 449 -22.01 64.44 -38.00
CA ASN A 449 -22.81 65.51 -37.43
C ASN A 449 -24.33 65.27 -37.54
N SER A 450 -24.74 64.05 -37.89
CA SER A 450 -26.14 63.64 -38.01
C SER A 450 -26.33 62.18 -37.61
N ILE A 451 -27.46 61.89 -36.96
CA ILE A 451 -27.91 60.51 -36.69
C ILE A 451 -28.12 59.71 -37.98
N ASP A 452 -28.45 60.37 -39.10
CA ASP A 452 -28.67 59.70 -40.39
C ASP A 452 -27.41 59.03 -40.96
N ASP A 453 -26.22 59.41 -40.46
CA ASP A 453 -24.97 58.73 -40.80
C ASP A 453 -24.81 57.38 -40.05
N CYS A 454 -25.67 57.07 -39.06
CA CYS A 454 -25.79 55.75 -38.46
C CYS A 454 -26.64 54.85 -39.37
N ILE A 455 -25.97 54.00 -40.14
CA ILE A 455 -26.56 53.12 -41.15
C ILE A 455 -26.90 51.77 -40.49
N PRO A 456 -28.08 51.18 -40.75
CA PRO A 456 -28.41 49.85 -40.23
C PRO A 456 -27.50 48.78 -40.84
N CYS A 457 -27.11 47.78 -40.04
CA CYS A 457 -26.43 46.60 -40.53
C CYS A 457 -27.30 45.87 -41.55
N GLU A 458 -26.73 45.53 -42.70
CA GLU A 458 -27.44 44.78 -43.75
C GLU A 458 -27.71 43.35 -43.28
N LYS A 459 -28.62 42.65 -43.98
CA LYS A 459 -28.92 41.24 -43.69
C LYS A 459 -27.63 40.40 -43.75
N GLY A 460 -27.56 39.37 -42.90
CA GLY A 460 -26.36 38.57 -42.68
C GLY A 460 -25.28 39.27 -41.87
N THR A 461 -25.51 40.49 -41.39
CA THR A 461 -24.61 41.23 -40.50
C THR A 461 -25.35 41.79 -39.30
N TYR A 462 -24.62 42.11 -38.22
CA TYR A 462 -25.16 42.65 -36.98
C TYR A 462 -24.14 43.54 -36.28
N SER A 463 -24.60 44.31 -35.29
CA SER A 463 -23.75 45.10 -34.40
C SER A 463 -24.30 44.98 -32.98
N ASP A 464 -23.61 44.23 -32.12
CA ASP A 464 -24.05 43.91 -30.76
C ASP A 464 -23.78 45.03 -29.75
N GLN A 465 -22.93 46.00 -30.12
CA GLN A 465 -22.52 47.10 -29.25
C GLN A 465 -22.90 48.45 -29.86
N THR A 466 -23.11 49.45 -28.99
CA THR A 466 -23.26 50.83 -29.43
C THR A 466 -21.91 51.40 -29.88
N GLY A 467 -21.91 52.22 -30.92
CA GLY A 467 -20.72 52.95 -31.34
C GLY A 467 -19.82 52.20 -32.31
N GLN A 468 -20.35 51.20 -33.02
CA GLN A 468 -19.55 50.42 -33.97
C GLN A 468 -19.30 51.20 -35.27
N SER A 469 -18.09 51.06 -35.79
CA SER A 469 -17.69 51.65 -37.07
C SER A 469 -17.92 50.72 -38.27
N GLU A 470 -18.27 49.45 -38.01
CA GLU A 470 -18.60 48.43 -39.01
C GLU A 470 -19.52 47.35 -38.41
N CYS A 471 -20.22 46.62 -39.27
CA CYS A 471 -21.06 45.49 -38.85
C CYS A 471 -20.28 44.17 -38.92
N GLN A 472 -20.54 43.29 -37.96
CA GLN A 472 -20.01 41.93 -37.91
C GLN A 472 -20.88 40.99 -38.75
N LYS A 473 -20.27 40.05 -39.47
CA LYS A 473 -21.02 39.02 -40.21
C LYS A 473 -21.54 37.94 -39.25
N CYS A 474 -22.71 37.38 -39.55
CA CYS A 474 -23.18 36.20 -38.83
C CYS A 474 -22.21 35.03 -39.00
N ASP A 475 -21.81 34.42 -37.90
CA ASP A 475 -20.93 33.25 -37.95
C ASP A 475 -21.68 32.02 -38.49
N PRO A 476 -20.97 31.04 -39.08
CA PRO A 476 -21.55 29.75 -39.44
C PRO A 476 -22.37 29.16 -38.29
N GLY A 477 -23.54 28.63 -38.63
CA GLY A 477 -24.57 28.16 -37.70
C GLY A 477 -25.61 29.21 -37.37
N SER A 478 -25.43 30.46 -37.83
CA SER A 478 -26.39 31.54 -37.62
C SER A 478 -26.69 32.30 -38.91
N TYR A 479 -27.82 33.01 -38.92
CA TYR A 479 -28.25 33.86 -40.02
C TYR A 479 -28.92 35.13 -39.47
N GLN A 480 -29.07 36.15 -40.30
CA GLN A 480 -29.86 37.32 -39.96
C GLN A 480 -30.62 37.82 -41.19
N ASP A 481 -31.94 37.65 -41.21
CA ASP A 481 -32.79 37.94 -42.37
C ASP A 481 -33.40 39.35 -42.36
N GLN A 482 -33.11 40.14 -41.32
CA GLN A 482 -33.55 41.52 -41.16
C GLN A 482 -32.35 42.47 -41.00
N ALA A 483 -32.47 43.69 -41.56
CA ALA A 483 -31.47 44.73 -41.36
C ALA A 483 -31.64 45.39 -39.98
N GLY A 484 -30.59 46.05 -39.49
CA GLY A 484 -30.62 46.84 -38.26
C GLY A 484 -30.64 46.00 -36.98
N GLN A 485 -30.19 44.74 -37.03
CA GLN A 485 -30.25 43.83 -35.89
C GLN A 485 -28.94 43.80 -35.11
N ASN A 486 -29.05 43.55 -33.81
CA ASN A 486 -27.92 43.51 -32.88
C ASN A 486 -27.41 42.09 -32.60
N ASN A 487 -27.98 41.07 -33.25
CA ASN A 487 -27.58 39.68 -33.12
C ASN A 487 -27.91 38.88 -34.38
N CYS A 488 -27.40 37.66 -34.45
CA CYS A 488 -27.79 36.66 -35.44
C CYS A 488 -28.69 35.60 -34.81
N ILE A 489 -29.62 35.09 -35.60
CA ILE A 489 -30.53 34.00 -35.28
C ILE A 489 -29.77 32.68 -35.48
N LYS A 490 -29.70 31.85 -34.45
CA LYS A 490 -29.06 30.52 -34.52
C LYS A 490 -29.98 29.53 -35.21
N CYS A 491 -29.41 28.62 -36.02
CA CYS A 491 -30.16 27.48 -36.53
C CYS A 491 -30.66 26.59 -35.40
N ASP A 492 -31.88 26.08 -35.51
CA ASP A 492 -32.47 25.16 -34.53
C ASP A 492 -31.72 23.80 -34.51
N PRO A 493 -31.80 23.03 -33.41
CA PRO A 493 -31.21 21.70 -33.33
C PRO A 493 -31.71 20.79 -34.45
N GLY A 494 -30.82 19.95 -34.99
CA GLY A 494 -31.07 19.13 -36.18
C GLY A 494 -30.75 19.85 -37.49
N LEU A 495 -30.59 21.18 -37.48
CA LEU A 495 -30.16 21.97 -38.62
C LEU A 495 -28.71 22.47 -38.42
N PHE A 496 -28.05 22.81 -39.52
CA PHE A 496 -26.74 23.45 -39.53
C PHE A 496 -26.67 24.46 -40.68
N ASN A 497 -25.76 25.43 -40.57
CA ASN A 497 -25.45 26.36 -41.65
C ASN A 497 -23.93 26.56 -41.73
N SER A 498 -23.32 26.19 -42.85
CA SER A 498 -21.87 26.35 -43.02
C SER A 498 -21.45 27.71 -43.58
N LYS A 499 -22.40 28.57 -43.96
CA LYS A 499 -22.13 29.86 -44.61
C LYS A 499 -21.94 30.96 -43.55
N GLN A 500 -20.85 31.72 -43.70
CA GLN A 500 -20.66 32.97 -42.95
C GLN A 500 -21.44 34.10 -43.63
N GLY A 501 -22.06 34.96 -42.83
CA GLY A 501 -22.87 36.09 -43.29
C GLY A 501 -24.19 35.68 -43.93
N SER A 502 -24.78 34.56 -43.49
CA SER A 502 -26.04 34.07 -44.04
C SER A 502 -27.20 35.03 -43.74
N ASP A 503 -27.98 35.34 -44.76
CA ASP A 503 -29.07 36.32 -44.72
C ASP A 503 -30.47 35.67 -44.79
N SER A 504 -30.54 34.33 -44.69
CA SER A 504 -31.79 33.59 -44.84
C SER A 504 -31.86 32.37 -43.92
N SER A 505 -33.03 32.17 -43.30
CA SER A 505 -33.33 30.98 -42.51
C SER A 505 -33.25 29.68 -43.33
N SER A 506 -33.44 29.76 -44.65
CA SER A 506 -33.35 28.60 -45.55
C SER A 506 -31.95 28.01 -45.66
N ASP A 507 -30.91 28.73 -45.24
CA ASP A 507 -29.54 28.23 -45.20
C ASP A 507 -29.29 27.32 -43.98
N CYS A 508 -30.20 27.29 -43.00
CA CYS A 508 -30.23 26.27 -41.96
C CYS A 508 -30.80 24.97 -42.54
N ILE A 509 -29.92 24.11 -43.02
CA ILE A 509 -30.29 22.84 -43.67
C ILE A 509 -30.19 21.67 -42.68
N PRO A 510 -31.04 20.63 -42.82
CA PRO A 510 -31.00 19.49 -41.91
C PRO A 510 -29.71 18.68 -42.06
N CYS A 511 -29.22 18.15 -40.93
CA CYS A 511 -28.10 17.20 -40.95
C CYS A 511 -28.44 15.99 -41.81
N GLU A 512 -27.51 15.58 -42.67
CA GLU A 512 -27.69 14.41 -43.52
C GLU A 512 -27.60 13.11 -42.71
N LYS A 513 -28.04 12.00 -43.31
CA LYS A 513 -27.92 10.67 -42.69
C LYS A 513 -26.47 10.37 -42.31
N GLY A 514 -26.27 9.67 -41.20
CA GLY A 514 -24.96 9.42 -40.60
C GLY A 514 -24.37 10.63 -39.87
N THR A 515 -25.10 11.75 -39.78
CA THR A 515 -24.71 12.92 -39.00
C THR A 515 -25.87 13.40 -38.14
N TYR A 516 -25.59 14.22 -37.13
CA TYR A 516 -26.60 14.74 -36.20
C TYR A 516 -26.29 16.17 -35.77
N SER A 517 -27.25 16.84 -35.13
CA SER A 517 -27.06 18.15 -34.49
C SER A 517 -27.90 18.24 -33.22
N ASN A 518 -27.24 18.18 -32.06
CA ASN A 518 -27.89 18.31 -30.75
C ASN A 518 -27.86 19.73 -30.19
N GLN A 519 -27.25 20.69 -30.89
CA GLN A 519 -27.01 22.05 -30.42
C GLN A 519 -27.60 23.08 -31.37
N THR A 520 -28.13 24.16 -30.80
CA THR A 520 -28.50 25.36 -31.59
C THR A 520 -27.25 26.02 -32.15
N GLY A 521 -27.32 26.47 -33.40
CA GLY A 521 -26.28 27.30 -33.98
C GLY A 521 -25.07 26.53 -34.52
N GLN A 522 -25.28 25.30 -35.01
CA GLN A 522 -24.16 24.46 -35.44
C GLN A 522 -23.68 24.81 -36.85
N ALA A 523 -22.36 24.98 -37.01
CA ALA A 523 -21.74 25.28 -38.30
C ALA A 523 -21.61 24.04 -39.21
N LYS A 524 -21.59 22.85 -38.64
CA LYS A 524 -21.42 21.56 -39.31
C LYS A 524 -21.96 20.44 -38.44
N CYS A 525 -22.57 19.42 -39.06
CA CYS A 525 -23.03 18.23 -38.35
C CYS A 525 -21.88 17.26 -38.06
N PRO A 526 -21.66 16.87 -36.80
CA PRO A 526 -20.81 15.75 -36.44
C PRO A 526 -21.33 14.44 -37.03
N LYS A 527 -20.41 13.55 -37.38
CA LYS A 527 -20.74 12.18 -37.80
C LYS A 527 -21.18 11.35 -36.58
N CYS A 528 -21.98 10.33 -36.83
CA CYS A 528 -22.23 9.29 -35.84
C CYS A 528 -20.93 8.55 -35.52
N ASP A 529 -20.61 8.43 -34.23
CA ASP A 529 -19.44 7.70 -33.78
C ASP A 529 -19.62 6.18 -34.02
N PRO A 530 -18.53 5.41 -34.13
CA PRO A 530 -18.59 3.96 -34.13
C PRO A 530 -19.49 3.42 -33.02
N GLY A 531 -20.25 2.37 -33.33
CA GLY A 531 -21.30 1.81 -32.49
C GLY A 531 -22.67 2.48 -32.69
N SER A 532 -22.77 3.48 -33.56
CA SER A 532 -24.02 4.17 -33.84
C SER A 532 -24.21 4.51 -35.31
N TYR A 533 -25.45 4.78 -35.71
CA TYR A 533 -25.85 5.17 -37.05
C TYR A 533 -26.98 6.19 -37.01
N GLN A 534 -27.26 6.86 -38.11
CA GLN A 534 -28.46 7.69 -38.24
C GLN A 534 -29.02 7.58 -39.66
N ASP A 535 -30.21 7.02 -39.80
CA ASP A 535 -30.84 6.70 -41.09
C ASP A 535 -31.82 7.77 -41.59
N GLN A 536 -32.04 8.82 -40.80
CA GLN A 536 -32.93 9.94 -41.10
C GLN A 536 -32.17 11.28 -41.04
N THR A 537 -32.65 12.27 -41.78
CA THR A 537 -32.08 13.61 -41.75
C THR A 537 -32.64 14.43 -40.59
N GLY A 538 -31.90 15.46 -40.17
CA GLY A 538 -32.35 16.44 -39.19
C GLY A 538 -32.52 15.90 -37.77
N LYS A 539 -31.78 14.84 -37.42
CA LYS A 539 -31.88 14.21 -36.10
C LYS A 539 -30.92 14.81 -35.09
N LEU A 540 -31.35 14.75 -33.84
CA LEU A 540 -30.63 15.32 -32.72
C LEU A 540 -29.55 14.37 -32.18
N GLU A 541 -29.68 13.07 -32.42
CA GLU A 541 -28.78 12.04 -31.88
C GLU A 541 -28.65 10.88 -32.87
N CYS A 542 -27.59 10.10 -32.73
CA CYS A 542 -27.40 8.85 -33.45
C CYS A 542 -28.04 7.67 -32.71
N ILE A 543 -28.58 6.73 -33.46
CA ILE A 543 -29.16 5.48 -32.98
C ILE A 543 -28.00 4.52 -32.71
N LYS A 544 -27.90 4.01 -31.48
CA LYS A 544 -26.89 3.01 -31.12
C LYS A 544 -27.26 1.64 -31.66
N CYS A 545 -26.26 0.84 -32.05
CA CYS A 545 -26.47 -0.57 -32.35
C CYS A 545 -26.93 -1.31 -31.09
N ASP A 546 -27.94 -2.17 -31.21
CA ASP A 546 -28.40 -3.00 -30.11
C ASP A 546 -27.32 -4.01 -29.67
N ALA A 547 -27.43 -4.51 -28.43
CA ALA A 547 -26.54 -5.56 -27.95
C ALA A 547 -26.59 -6.81 -28.88
N GLY A 548 -25.45 -7.48 -29.05
CA GLY A 548 -25.25 -8.52 -30.05
C GLY A 548 -24.88 -7.99 -31.45
N PHE A 549 -24.76 -6.68 -31.61
CA PHE A 549 -24.30 -6.03 -32.84
C PHE A 549 -23.19 -5.03 -32.53
N TYR A 550 -22.34 -4.78 -33.52
CA TYR A 550 -21.30 -3.76 -33.45
C TYR A 550 -21.23 -2.94 -34.73
N ASN A 551 -20.64 -1.75 -34.66
CA ASN A 551 -20.34 -0.96 -35.84
C ASN A 551 -19.00 -0.26 -35.65
N ALA A 552 -18.02 -0.55 -36.52
CA ALA A 552 -16.69 0.03 -36.43
C ALA A 552 -16.52 1.35 -37.21
N ASN A 553 -17.52 1.75 -38.00
CA ASN A 553 -17.40 2.86 -38.95
C ASN A 553 -18.01 4.15 -38.41
N ASP A 554 -17.34 5.27 -38.69
CA ASP A 554 -17.88 6.61 -38.46
C ASP A 554 -18.91 6.99 -39.54
N GLY A 555 -19.90 7.79 -39.17
CA GLY A 555 -20.88 8.33 -40.10
C GLY A 555 -21.82 7.30 -40.72
N SER A 556 -22.03 6.16 -40.05
CA SER A 556 -22.92 5.10 -40.53
C SER A 556 -24.35 5.61 -40.70
N ASN A 557 -24.97 5.30 -41.82
CA ASN A 557 -26.22 5.93 -42.26
C ASN A 557 -27.39 4.95 -42.42
N SER A 558 -27.18 3.70 -41.99
CA SER A 558 -28.17 2.63 -42.06
C SER A 558 -28.06 1.72 -40.85
N SER A 559 -29.19 1.16 -40.41
CA SER A 559 -29.20 0.13 -39.37
C SER A 559 -28.47 -1.15 -39.81
N SER A 560 -28.33 -1.38 -41.12
CA SER A 560 -27.57 -2.51 -41.67
C SER A 560 -26.07 -2.41 -41.42
N ASP A 561 -25.57 -1.23 -41.06
CA ASP A 561 -24.16 -1.02 -40.74
C ASP A 561 -23.82 -1.55 -39.33
N CYS A 562 -24.84 -1.85 -38.51
CA CYS A 562 -24.70 -2.65 -37.30
C CYS A 562 -24.54 -4.12 -37.70
N ILE A 563 -23.30 -4.61 -37.63
CA ILE A 563 -22.91 -5.97 -37.97
C ILE A 563 -23.22 -6.88 -36.78
N ARG A 564 -23.93 -7.98 -37.04
CA ARG A 564 -24.27 -8.98 -36.02
C ARG A 564 -23.03 -9.75 -35.59
N CYS A 565 -22.87 -10.01 -34.30
CA CYS A 565 -21.78 -10.86 -33.81
C CYS A 565 -21.86 -12.26 -34.41
N GLU A 566 -20.77 -12.74 -35.00
CA GLU A 566 -20.69 -14.09 -35.54
C GLU A 566 -20.63 -15.14 -34.42
N LYS A 567 -20.85 -16.41 -34.78
CA LYS A 567 -20.71 -17.53 -33.83
C LYS A 567 -19.33 -17.51 -33.16
N GLY A 568 -19.29 -17.90 -31.90
CA GLY A 568 -18.08 -17.82 -31.06
C GLY A 568 -17.74 -16.41 -30.58
N THR A 569 -18.56 -15.41 -30.89
CA THR A 569 -18.41 -14.03 -30.41
C THR A 569 -19.72 -13.49 -29.84
N TYR A 570 -19.64 -12.45 -29.01
CA TYR A 570 -20.79 -11.80 -28.39
C TYR A 570 -20.53 -10.30 -28.17
N SER A 571 -21.60 -9.55 -27.89
CA SER A 571 -21.51 -8.17 -27.42
C SER A 571 -22.64 -7.90 -26.45
N ASP A 572 -22.31 -7.60 -25.19
CA ASP A 572 -23.26 -7.28 -24.13
C ASP A 572 -23.60 -5.78 -24.07
N GLN A 573 -22.87 -4.93 -24.81
CA GLN A 573 -23.01 -3.48 -24.78
C GLN A 573 -23.88 -2.95 -25.92
N ILE A 574 -24.76 -2.00 -25.58
CA ILE A 574 -25.45 -1.17 -26.59
C ILE A 574 -24.46 -0.16 -27.14
N GLY A 575 -24.29 -0.17 -28.46
CA GLY A 575 -23.38 0.72 -29.19
C GLY A 575 -21.93 0.26 -29.18
N GLN A 576 -21.69 -1.05 -29.29
CA GLN A 576 -20.33 -1.58 -29.42
C GLN A 576 -19.63 -1.00 -30.66
N SER A 577 -18.54 -0.29 -30.42
CA SER A 577 -17.77 0.46 -31.42
C SER A 577 -16.62 -0.34 -32.06
N THR A 578 -16.31 -1.51 -31.51
CA THR A 578 -15.24 -2.41 -31.97
C THR A 578 -15.83 -3.74 -32.42
N GLU A 579 -15.00 -4.67 -32.90
CA GLU A 579 -15.43 -6.05 -33.13
C GLU A 579 -16.06 -6.70 -31.89
N CYS A 580 -16.87 -7.73 -32.11
CA CYS A 580 -17.46 -8.53 -31.06
C CYS A 580 -16.40 -9.28 -30.25
N THR A 581 -16.67 -9.46 -28.96
CA THR A 581 -15.76 -10.15 -28.04
C THR A 581 -15.84 -11.66 -28.27
N LYS A 582 -14.70 -12.33 -28.39
CA LYS A 582 -14.65 -13.79 -28.52
C LYS A 582 -15.08 -14.45 -27.21
N CYS A 583 -15.76 -15.59 -27.29
CA CYS A 583 -16.03 -16.41 -26.12
C CYS A 583 -14.72 -16.84 -25.46
N ASP A 584 -14.63 -16.67 -24.14
CA ASP A 584 -13.48 -17.11 -23.37
C ASP A 584 -13.44 -18.63 -23.25
N GLN A 585 -12.28 -19.16 -22.85
CA GLN A 585 -12.12 -20.57 -22.53
C GLN A 585 -13.18 -21.01 -21.52
N GLY A 586 -13.67 -22.23 -21.71
CA GLY A 586 -14.80 -22.79 -20.96
C GLY A 586 -16.16 -22.37 -21.49
N SER A 587 -16.25 -21.54 -22.52
CA SER A 587 -17.52 -21.11 -23.11
C SER A 587 -17.52 -21.19 -24.64
N TYR A 588 -18.71 -21.20 -25.23
CA TYR A 588 -18.93 -21.23 -26.67
C TYR A 588 -20.17 -20.42 -27.03
N GLN A 589 -20.33 -20.09 -28.31
CA GLN A 589 -21.57 -19.48 -28.79
C GLN A 589 -21.91 -20.01 -30.18
N ASP A 590 -23.04 -20.72 -30.29
CA ASP A 590 -23.45 -21.42 -31.52
C ASP A 590 -24.43 -20.62 -32.38
N GLN A 591 -24.93 -19.50 -31.87
CA GLN A 591 -25.84 -18.58 -32.54
C GLN A 591 -25.20 -17.21 -32.76
N GLU A 592 -25.61 -16.52 -33.82
CA GLU A 592 -25.17 -15.16 -34.09
C GLU A 592 -25.92 -14.14 -33.21
N GLY A 593 -25.33 -12.96 -33.03
CA GLY A 593 -25.92 -11.79 -32.38
C GLY A 593 -26.35 -12.04 -30.95
N GLN A 594 -25.56 -12.82 -30.23
CA GLN A 594 -25.81 -13.09 -28.82
C GLN A 594 -25.07 -12.08 -27.95
N VAL A 595 -25.61 -11.88 -26.76
CA VAL A 595 -25.10 -10.92 -25.77
C VAL A 595 -24.22 -11.57 -24.71
N GLU A 596 -24.10 -12.89 -24.73
CA GLU A 596 -23.28 -13.66 -23.80
C GLU A 596 -22.89 -15.00 -24.43
N CYS A 597 -21.85 -15.64 -23.88
CA CYS A 597 -21.43 -16.98 -24.28
C CYS A 597 -22.03 -18.05 -23.36
N ILE A 598 -22.33 -19.20 -23.95
CA ILE A 598 -22.84 -20.37 -23.25
C ILE A 598 -21.67 -21.08 -22.56
N LYS A 599 -21.74 -21.22 -21.25
CA LYS A 599 -20.73 -21.92 -20.45
C LYS A 599 -20.81 -23.44 -20.65
N CYS A 600 -19.66 -24.11 -20.72
CA CYS A 600 -19.61 -25.56 -20.62
C CYS A 600 -20.16 -26.01 -19.27
N LYS A 601 -20.96 -27.09 -19.28
CA LYS A 601 -21.54 -27.65 -18.06
C LYS A 601 -20.44 -28.25 -17.18
N LYS A 602 -20.73 -28.36 -15.87
CA LYS A 602 -19.88 -29.09 -14.92
C LYS A 602 -19.57 -30.49 -15.46
N GLY A 603 -18.35 -30.96 -15.22
CA GLY A 603 -17.83 -32.22 -15.75
C GLY A 603 -17.34 -32.11 -17.21
N SER A 604 -17.42 -30.93 -17.83
CA SER A 604 -16.83 -30.63 -19.14
C SER A 604 -15.98 -29.35 -19.08
N TYR A 605 -15.11 -29.17 -20.07
CA TYR A 605 -14.23 -28.03 -20.21
C TYR A 605 -14.05 -27.64 -21.69
N ASN A 606 -13.62 -26.41 -21.95
CA ASN A 606 -13.19 -25.98 -23.28
C ASN A 606 -11.92 -25.15 -23.19
N SER A 607 -10.85 -25.55 -23.87
CA SER A 607 -9.56 -24.85 -23.81
C SER A 607 -9.39 -23.74 -24.85
N ASN A 608 -10.33 -23.58 -25.78
CA ASN A 608 -10.22 -22.69 -26.92
C ASN A 608 -11.07 -21.43 -26.74
N HIS A 609 -10.51 -20.27 -27.12
CA HIS A 609 -11.30 -19.05 -27.29
C HIS A 609 -12.11 -19.09 -28.59
N GLY A 610 -13.26 -18.44 -28.60
CA GLY A 610 -14.08 -18.28 -29.81
C GLY A 610 -14.77 -19.56 -30.27
N SER A 611 -14.99 -20.51 -29.36
CA SER A 611 -15.61 -21.79 -29.70
C SER A 611 -17.05 -21.60 -30.18
N THR A 612 -17.45 -22.36 -31.19
CA THR A 612 -18.70 -22.11 -31.94
C THR A 612 -19.75 -23.20 -31.73
N SER A 613 -19.45 -24.23 -30.95
CA SER A 613 -20.34 -25.37 -30.76
C SER A 613 -20.25 -25.95 -29.37
N SER A 614 -21.36 -26.53 -28.89
CA SER A 614 -21.39 -27.28 -27.64
C SER A 614 -20.50 -28.52 -27.67
N SER A 615 -20.16 -29.02 -28.87
CA SER A 615 -19.22 -30.14 -29.05
C SER A 615 -17.78 -29.78 -28.67
N ASP A 616 -17.47 -28.48 -28.57
CA ASP A 616 -16.14 -28.01 -28.18
C ASP A 616 -15.95 -28.06 -26.65
N CYS A 617 -17.01 -28.38 -25.90
CA CYS A 617 -16.95 -28.73 -24.48
C CYS A 617 -16.59 -30.22 -24.31
N PHE A 618 -15.31 -30.51 -24.09
CA PHE A 618 -14.81 -31.85 -23.85
C PHE A 618 -15.15 -32.32 -22.44
N GLU A 619 -15.63 -33.56 -22.30
CA GLU A 619 -15.89 -34.15 -20.98
C GLU A 619 -14.57 -34.46 -20.24
N CYS A 620 -14.57 -34.28 -18.92
CA CYS A 620 -13.44 -34.69 -18.09
C CYS A 620 -13.28 -36.20 -18.14
N GLU A 621 -12.09 -36.63 -18.53
CA GLU A 621 -11.71 -38.05 -18.57
C GLU A 621 -11.58 -38.63 -17.14
N ILE A 622 -11.61 -39.95 -17.04
CA ILE A 622 -11.43 -40.65 -15.75
C ILE A 622 -10.16 -40.18 -15.05
N GLY A 623 -10.19 -40.09 -13.73
CA GLY A 623 -9.12 -39.50 -12.92
C GLY A 623 -9.16 -37.97 -12.85
N SER A 624 -10.01 -37.29 -13.61
CA SER A 624 -10.17 -35.82 -13.57
C SER A 624 -11.62 -35.41 -13.37
N TYR A 625 -11.87 -34.17 -12.95
CA TYR A 625 -13.19 -33.62 -12.70
C TYR A 625 -13.25 -32.11 -12.97
N SER A 626 -14.47 -31.58 -13.09
CA SER A 626 -14.74 -30.14 -13.19
C SER A 626 -16.02 -29.83 -12.41
N ASP A 627 -15.90 -29.12 -11.30
CA ASP A 627 -16.99 -28.80 -10.38
C ASP A 627 -17.71 -27.47 -10.71
N GLN A 628 -17.11 -26.65 -11.59
CA GLN A 628 -17.62 -25.36 -12.03
C GLN A 628 -18.14 -25.41 -13.47
N GLU A 629 -19.13 -24.56 -13.76
CA GLU A 629 -19.52 -24.28 -15.14
C GLU A 629 -18.52 -23.29 -15.76
N GLY A 630 -18.22 -23.45 -17.03
CA GLY A 630 -17.28 -22.55 -17.71
C GLY A 630 -15.81 -22.88 -17.48
N SER A 631 -15.47 -24.12 -17.09
CA SER A 631 -14.08 -24.50 -16.83
C SER A 631 -13.26 -24.56 -18.11
N SER A 632 -12.04 -24.03 -18.07
CA SER A 632 -11.07 -24.08 -19.18
C SER A 632 -10.23 -25.36 -19.21
N SER A 633 -10.23 -26.13 -18.12
CA SER A 633 -9.56 -27.43 -17.99
C SER A 633 -10.22 -28.29 -16.91
N CYS A 634 -9.90 -29.59 -16.88
CA CYS A 634 -10.29 -30.48 -15.79
C CYS A 634 -9.17 -30.58 -14.75
N SER A 635 -9.57 -30.59 -13.48
CA SER A 635 -8.66 -30.82 -12.36
C SER A 635 -8.45 -32.31 -12.15
N LEU A 636 -7.22 -32.75 -11.88
CA LEU A 636 -6.94 -34.13 -11.51
C LEU A 636 -7.47 -34.41 -10.09
N CYS A 637 -7.91 -35.64 -9.84
CA CYS A 637 -8.18 -36.10 -8.48
C CYS A 637 -6.89 -36.09 -7.67
N ILE A 638 -6.91 -35.44 -6.51
CA ILE A 638 -5.76 -35.41 -5.62
C ILE A 638 -5.48 -36.80 -5.01
N GLN A 639 -4.31 -36.97 -4.39
CA GLN A 639 -4.00 -38.20 -3.67
C GLN A 639 -5.06 -38.48 -2.59
N GLY A 640 -5.37 -39.75 -2.33
CA GLY A 640 -6.47 -40.16 -1.46
C GLY A 640 -7.84 -40.15 -2.12
N GLN A 641 -7.96 -39.59 -3.32
CA GLN A 641 -9.17 -39.57 -4.14
C GLN A 641 -8.98 -40.29 -5.48
N TYR A 642 -10.09 -40.66 -6.09
CA TYR A 642 -10.15 -41.24 -7.42
C TYR A 642 -11.41 -40.81 -8.17
N ASN A 643 -11.38 -40.90 -9.49
CA ASN A 643 -12.59 -40.81 -10.31
C ASN A 643 -12.59 -41.89 -11.39
N ASN A 644 -13.61 -42.75 -11.35
CA ASN A 644 -13.76 -43.86 -12.30
C ASN A 644 -14.79 -43.58 -13.41
N LYS A 645 -15.33 -42.36 -13.51
CA LYS A 645 -16.35 -41.99 -14.50
C LYS A 645 -15.93 -40.78 -15.33
N ARG A 646 -16.25 -40.81 -16.62
CA ARG A 646 -16.20 -39.61 -17.45
C ARG A 646 -17.27 -38.61 -17.03
N ASN A 647 -17.06 -37.34 -17.37
CA ASN A 647 -17.99 -36.25 -17.06
C ASN A 647 -18.28 -36.14 -15.55
N SER A 648 -17.26 -36.35 -14.74
CA SER A 648 -17.41 -36.25 -13.29
C SER A 648 -17.28 -34.80 -12.83
N THR A 649 -18.13 -34.42 -11.89
CA THR A 649 -18.09 -33.11 -11.24
C THR A 649 -17.32 -33.12 -9.93
N THR A 650 -16.91 -34.29 -9.45
CA THR A 650 -16.23 -34.49 -8.17
C THR A 650 -15.35 -35.74 -8.21
N CYS A 651 -14.35 -35.80 -7.35
CA CYS A 651 -13.64 -37.06 -7.05
C CYS A 651 -14.25 -37.76 -5.83
N LEU A 652 -14.12 -39.08 -5.79
CA LEU A 652 -14.55 -39.92 -4.68
C LEU A 652 -13.35 -40.23 -3.79
N ASP A 653 -13.54 -40.20 -2.48
CA ASP A 653 -12.49 -40.61 -1.53
C ASP A 653 -12.27 -42.12 -1.56
N CYS A 654 -11.02 -42.54 -1.40
CA CYS A 654 -10.72 -43.94 -1.16
C CYS A 654 -11.33 -44.41 0.15
N SER A 655 -12.12 -45.48 0.08
CA SER A 655 -12.73 -46.11 1.24
C SER A 655 -11.68 -46.80 2.12
N THR A 656 -12.02 -47.03 3.39
CA THR A 656 -11.18 -47.80 4.32
C THR A 656 -10.74 -49.14 3.71
N GLY A 657 -9.48 -49.51 3.91
CA GLY A 657 -8.83 -50.67 3.30
C GLY A 657 -8.26 -50.41 1.91
N SER A 658 -8.39 -49.19 1.38
CA SER A 658 -7.83 -48.80 0.08
C SER A 658 -7.17 -47.41 0.14
N TYR A 659 -6.30 -47.11 -0.81
CA TYR A 659 -5.55 -45.86 -0.88
C TYR A 659 -5.32 -45.41 -2.33
N SER A 660 -4.94 -44.13 -2.50
CA SER A 660 -4.50 -43.55 -3.77
C SER A 660 -3.26 -42.69 -3.57
N ASN A 661 -2.13 -43.06 -4.18
CA ASN A 661 -0.82 -42.43 -3.96
C ASN A 661 -0.37 -41.49 -5.08
N HIS A 662 -1.18 -41.31 -6.12
CA HIS A 662 -0.87 -40.42 -7.25
C HIS A 662 -2.08 -39.57 -7.63
N GLU A 663 -1.81 -38.37 -8.14
CA GLU A 663 -2.87 -37.54 -8.72
C GLU A 663 -3.42 -38.20 -9.99
N GLY A 664 -4.71 -38.00 -10.26
CA GLY A 664 -5.35 -38.53 -11.44
C GLY A 664 -5.72 -40.02 -11.36
N GLN A 665 -5.71 -40.63 -10.17
CA GLN A 665 -6.05 -42.04 -10.06
C GLN A 665 -7.51 -42.32 -10.45
N THR A 666 -7.68 -43.39 -11.20
CA THR A 666 -8.98 -43.80 -11.74
C THR A 666 -9.68 -44.84 -10.87
N ILE A 667 -8.94 -45.46 -9.93
CA ILE A 667 -9.43 -46.44 -8.96
C ILE A 667 -8.48 -46.48 -7.76
N CYS A 668 -9.01 -46.71 -6.56
CA CYS A 668 -8.19 -46.92 -5.37
C CYS A 668 -7.52 -48.30 -5.38
N GLN A 669 -6.29 -48.36 -4.88
CA GLN A 669 -5.55 -49.59 -4.68
C GLN A 669 -5.89 -50.18 -3.30
N TYR A 670 -6.13 -51.49 -3.23
CA TYR A 670 -6.37 -52.16 -1.96
C TYR A 670 -5.08 -52.33 -1.16
N CYS A 671 -5.17 -52.22 0.17
CA CYS A 671 -4.06 -52.61 1.04
C CYS A 671 -3.70 -54.08 0.84
N SER A 672 -2.41 -54.37 0.77
CA SER A 672 -1.92 -55.74 0.63
C SER A 672 -2.16 -56.54 1.93
N ALA A 673 -2.09 -57.87 1.85
CA ALA A 673 -2.16 -58.70 3.05
C ALA A 673 -1.04 -58.29 4.03
N GLY A 674 -1.37 -58.22 5.32
CA GLY A 674 -0.47 -57.72 6.36
C GLY A 674 -0.53 -56.20 6.56
N GLU A 675 -1.26 -55.47 5.74
CA GLU A 675 -1.49 -54.02 5.84
C GLU A 675 -2.99 -53.72 5.95
N TYR A 676 -3.33 -52.55 6.49
CA TYR A 676 -4.71 -52.10 6.65
C TYR A 676 -4.83 -50.58 6.50
N GLN A 677 -6.05 -50.09 6.29
CA GLN A 677 -6.34 -48.66 6.36
C GLN A 677 -7.71 -48.40 6.96
N ASP A 678 -7.78 -47.66 8.05
CA ASP A 678 -8.97 -47.37 8.82
C ASP A 678 -9.59 -45.99 8.53
N GLU A 679 -8.90 -45.14 7.77
CA GLU A 679 -9.34 -43.80 7.41
C GLU A 679 -9.77 -43.70 5.93
N LEU A 680 -10.76 -42.84 5.66
CA LEU A 680 -11.10 -42.42 4.30
C LEU A 680 -10.01 -41.48 3.76
N HIS A 681 -9.94 -41.32 2.44
CA HIS A 681 -9.02 -40.36 1.79
C HIS A 681 -7.53 -40.70 2.00
N SER A 682 -7.20 -41.98 2.16
CA SER A 682 -5.82 -42.35 2.48
C SER A 682 -4.91 -42.41 1.26
N VAL A 683 -3.66 -41.97 1.45
CA VAL A 683 -2.60 -41.99 0.43
C VAL A 683 -1.67 -43.21 0.52
N GLN A 684 -1.76 -43.99 1.61
CA GLN A 684 -0.94 -45.19 1.85
C GLN A 684 -1.55 -46.11 2.91
N CYS A 685 -1.15 -47.38 2.92
CA CYS A 685 -1.60 -48.34 3.93
C CYS A 685 -0.72 -48.34 5.20
N LYS A 686 -1.34 -48.65 6.34
CA LYS A 686 -0.66 -48.83 7.63
C LYS A 686 -0.28 -50.32 7.79
N PRO A 687 0.95 -50.66 8.22
CA PRO A 687 1.34 -52.04 8.46
C PRO A 687 0.64 -52.63 9.71
N CYS A 688 0.27 -53.91 9.68
CA CYS A 688 -0.16 -54.63 10.89
C CYS A 688 1.02 -54.70 11.87
N SER A 689 0.86 -54.06 13.02
CA SER A 689 1.88 -53.98 14.06
C SER A 689 2.04 -55.32 14.80
N PHE A 690 3.02 -55.42 15.69
CA PHE A 690 3.22 -56.60 16.55
C PHE A 690 1.92 -57.00 17.26
N ASN A 691 1.74 -58.30 17.52
CA ASN A 691 0.53 -58.88 18.11
C ASN A 691 -0.73 -58.81 17.21
N THR A 692 -0.58 -58.39 15.95
CA THR A 692 -1.70 -58.31 14.99
C THR A 692 -1.32 -58.91 13.63
N TRP A 693 -2.33 -59.38 12.90
CA TRP A 693 -2.18 -60.05 11.61
C TRP A 693 -3.39 -59.80 10.70
N GLN A 694 -3.24 -59.93 9.38
CA GLN A 694 -4.36 -59.88 8.44
C GLN A 694 -4.02 -60.61 7.13
N SER A 695 -4.84 -61.58 6.75
CA SER A 695 -4.63 -62.38 5.54
C SER A 695 -5.29 -61.81 4.29
N ASN A 696 -6.31 -60.97 4.46
CA ASN A 696 -7.11 -60.45 3.34
C ASN A 696 -6.53 -59.15 2.80
N THR A 697 -6.55 -59.00 1.48
CA THR A 697 -6.35 -57.71 0.82
C THR A 697 -7.55 -56.80 1.06
N GLY A 698 -7.33 -55.48 1.12
CA GLY A 698 -8.39 -54.50 1.27
C GLY A 698 -8.96 -54.38 2.69
N SER A 699 -8.23 -54.84 3.72
CA SER A 699 -8.74 -54.82 5.08
C SER A 699 -8.67 -53.43 5.71
N TYR A 700 -9.71 -53.07 6.46
CA TYR A 700 -9.74 -51.83 7.24
C TYR A 700 -9.17 -51.96 8.66
N LYS A 701 -8.80 -53.18 9.08
CA LYS A 701 -8.21 -53.46 10.39
C LYS A 701 -7.35 -54.72 10.40
N CYS A 702 -6.45 -54.80 11.36
CA CYS A 702 -5.74 -56.03 11.69
C CYS A 702 -6.50 -56.83 12.76
N ASN A 703 -6.41 -58.15 12.67
CA ASN A 703 -6.91 -59.04 13.71
C ASN A 703 -5.84 -59.18 14.80
N TYR A 704 -6.26 -59.21 16.07
CA TYR A 704 -5.34 -59.52 17.16
C TYR A 704 -4.98 -61.01 17.16
N CYS A 705 -3.77 -61.33 17.62
CA CYS A 705 -3.42 -62.71 17.91
C CYS A 705 -4.31 -63.27 19.05
N PRO A 706 -4.55 -64.59 19.07
CA PRO A 706 -5.22 -65.28 20.16
C PRO A 706 -4.55 -65.03 21.53
N MET A 707 -5.29 -65.26 22.61
CA MET A 707 -4.85 -64.91 23.96
C MET A 707 -3.48 -65.54 24.31
N ASN A 708 -2.60 -64.72 24.91
CA ASN A 708 -1.22 -65.07 25.30
C ASN A 708 -0.27 -65.46 24.15
N SER A 709 -0.63 -65.16 22.90
CA SER A 709 0.24 -65.31 21.72
C SER A 709 0.58 -63.95 21.09
N ILE A 710 1.71 -63.87 20.40
CA ILE A 710 2.19 -62.64 19.74
C ILE A 710 2.79 -62.95 18.35
N THR A 711 2.76 -61.97 17.44
CA THR A 711 3.55 -62.01 16.20
C THR A 711 4.94 -61.40 16.45
N LEU A 712 5.96 -61.90 15.74
CA LEU A 712 7.35 -61.46 15.90
C LEU A 712 7.80 -60.41 14.87
N LYS A 713 6.96 -60.08 13.90
CA LYS A 713 7.24 -59.09 12.86
C LYS A 713 5.98 -58.29 12.51
N SER A 714 6.16 -57.06 12.05
CA SER A 714 5.11 -56.31 11.37
C SER A 714 4.77 -56.93 10.01
N ASN A 715 3.58 -56.64 9.47
CA ASN A 715 3.08 -57.20 8.21
C ASN A 715 2.85 -58.72 8.23
N THR A 716 2.40 -59.24 9.38
CA THR A 716 2.09 -60.66 9.49
C THR A 716 0.77 -60.98 8.78
N ILE A 717 0.81 -61.96 7.87
CA ILE A 717 -0.33 -62.35 7.01
C ILE A 717 -1.01 -63.64 7.45
N ASP A 718 -0.26 -64.55 8.10
CA ASP A 718 -0.74 -65.87 8.49
C ASP A 718 -1.02 -65.88 10.01
N PRO A 719 -2.25 -66.23 10.46
CA PRO A 719 -2.55 -66.39 11.87
C PRO A 719 -1.66 -67.42 12.59
N LYS A 720 -1.09 -68.39 11.86
CA LYS A 720 -0.16 -69.39 12.43
C LYS A 720 1.19 -68.81 12.83
N GLU A 721 1.48 -67.56 12.48
CA GLU A 721 2.65 -66.82 12.97
C GLU A 721 2.38 -66.12 14.33
N CYS A 722 1.21 -66.35 14.95
CA CYS A 722 0.96 -66.02 16.35
C CYS A 722 1.53 -67.12 17.25
N PHE A 723 2.67 -66.84 17.88
CA PHE A 723 3.40 -67.80 18.73
C PHE A 723 3.10 -67.60 20.20
N CYS A 724 3.05 -68.70 20.97
CA CYS A 724 2.87 -68.62 22.42
C CYS A 724 4.03 -67.88 23.07
N SER A 725 3.68 -66.88 23.89
CA SER A 725 4.65 -66.12 24.67
C SER A 725 5.31 -67.01 25.73
N VAL A 726 6.52 -66.64 26.16
CA VAL A 726 7.24 -67.37 27.22
C VAL A 726 6.37 -67.48 28.49
N GLY A 727 6.36 -68.65 29.13
CA GLY A 727 5.47 -68.97 30.26
C GLY A 727 4.11 -69.57 29.88
N TYR A 728 3.82 -69.68 28.58
CA TYR A 728 2.63 -70.32 28.02
C TYR A 728 3.03 -71.40 27.02
N PHE A 729 2.18 -72.41 26.84
CA PHE A 729 2.39 -73.47 25.85
C PHE A 729 1.13 -73.67 25.00
N GLY A 730 1.30 -74.20 23.79
CA GLY A 730 0.19 -74.42 22.86
C GLY A 730 0.64 -74.48 21.41
N LYS A 731 -0.34 -74.63 20.50
CA LYS A 731 -0.08 -74.61 19.05
C LYS A 731 -0.11 -73.19 18.52
N ALA A 732 0.79 -72.88 17.59
CA ALA A 732 0.83 -71.58 16.95
C ALA A 732 -0.48 -71.28 16.20
N GLY A 733 -1.01 -70.06 16.37
CA GLY A 733 -2.31 -69.63 15.84
C GLY A 733 -3.53 -70.02 16.69
N GLU A 734 -3.35 -70.69 17.83
CA GLU A 734 -4.39 -71.00 18.80
C GLU A 734 -4.18 -70.23 20.12
N SER A 735 -5.15 -70.29 21.03
CA SER A 735 -5.00 -69.68 22.36
C SER A 735 -4.01 -70.49 23.20
N CYS A 736 -3.05 -69.82 23.83
CA CYS A 736 -2.01 -70.49 24.60
C CYS A 736 -2.40 -70.63 26.07
N GLU A 737 -2.13 -71.81 26.63
CA GLU A 737 -2.43 -72.14 28.01
C GLU A 737 -1.25 -71.81 28.92
N LYS A 738 -1.54 -71.43 30.17
CA LYS A 738 -0.52 -71.08 31.15
C LYS A 738 0.25 -72.34 31.56
N CYS A 739 1.57 -72.24 31.69
CA CYS A 739 2.38 -73.37 32.11
C CYS A 739 1.93 -73.94 33.48
N PRO A 740 1.74 -75.28 33.61
CA PRO A 740 1.34 -75.91 34.86
C PRO A 740 2.46 -75.81 35.92
N THR A 741 2.08 -75.80 37.20
CA THR A 741 2.97 -75.48 38.34
C THR A 741 4.22 -76.37 38.45
N ASN A 742 4.14 -77.63 38.01
CA ASN A 742 5.25 -78.59 38.07
C ASN A 742 5.92 -78.82 36.70
N GLY A 743 5.63 -77.93 35.73
CA GLY A 743 6.13 -77.97 34.37
C GLY A 743 6.96 -76.74 34.02
N ILE A 744 7.91 -76.90 33.08
CA ILE A 744 8.80 -75.84 32.63
C ILE A 744 8.42 -75.42 31.20
N CYS A 745 8.09 -74.13 31.00
CA CYS A 745 7.78 -73.51 29.71
C CYS A 745 8.65 -72.26 29.45
N ASP A 746 9.90 -72.48 29.06
CA ASP A 746 10.95 -71.47 28.96
C ASP A 746 11.23 -71.01 27.51
N GLN A 747 10.58 -71.64 26.52
CA GLN A 747 10.79 -71.35 25.10
C GLN A 747 9.59 -70.66 24.45
N LEU A 748 9.85 -69.76 23.50
CA LEU A 748 8.81 -69.16 22.66
C LEU A 748 8.20 -70.23 21.75
N ASN A 749 6.87 -70.24 21.62
CA ASN A 749 6.12 -71.27 20.90
C ASN A 749 6.32 -72.70 21.41
N GLN A 750 6.51 -72.87 22.71
CA GLN A 750 6.64 -74.20 23.30
C GLN A 750 5.31 -74.97 23.18
N GLN A 751 5.34 -76.16 22.58
CA GLN A 751 4.12 -76.94 22.34
C GLN A 751 3.62 -77.68 23.59
N ASN A 752 4.53 -78.18 24.42
CA ASN A 752 4.20 -78.97 25.62
C ASN A 752 5.14 -78.62 26.78
N PRO A 753 4.66 -78.66 28.04
CA PRO A 753 5.49 -78.44 29.23
C PRO A 753 6.48 -79.59 29.44
N LYS A 754 7.70 -79.29 29.89
CA LYS A 754 8.68 -80.32 30.32
C LYS A 754 8.43 -80.66 31.80
N PRO A 755 8.50 -81.94 32.22
CA PRO A 755 8.33 -82.30 33.63
C PRO A 755 9.50 -81.80 34.49
N GLN A 756 9.25 -81.53 35.76
CA GLN A 756 10.28 -81.27 36.76
C GLN A 756 10.75 -82.59 37.42
N SER A 757 11.95 -82.63 38.03
CA SER A 757 12.49 -83.81 38.74
C SER A 757 11.48 -84.41 39.73
N GLY A 758 11.38 -85.75 39.78
CA GLY A 758 10.38 -86.48 40.58
C GLY A 758 9.01 -86.65 39.90
N TYR A 759 8.77 -85.94 38.79
CA TYR A 759 7.57 -86.05 37.98
C TYR A 759 7.87 -86.65 36.61
N TRP A 760 6.92 -87.41 36.11
CA TRP A 760 6.94 -88.08 34.82
C TRP A 760 5.65 -87.77 34.07
N ASN A 761 5.76 -87.50 32.78
CA ASN A 761 4.62 -87.39 31.88
C ASN A 761 4.77 -88.38 30.73
N SER A 762 3.64 -88.76 30.14
CA SER A 762 3.63 -89.67 28.99
C SER A 762 3.83 -88.90 27.68
N ASN A 763 4.32 -89.59 26.66
CA ASN A 763 4.30 -89.07 25.28
C ASN A 763 2.85 -88.88 24.77
N ASP A 764 1.89 -89.65 25.30
CA ASP A 764 0.48 -89.57 24.88
C ASP A 764 -0.23 -88.35 25.49
N ASN A 765 0.05 -88.07 26.78
CA ASN A 765 -0.47 -86.91 27.51
C ASN A 765 0.71 -86.14 28.14
N PRO A 766 1.46 -85.37 27.34
CA PRO A 766 2.64 -84.66 27.82
C PRO A 766 2.32 -83.49 28.76
N GLN A 767 1.05 -83.10 28.86
CA GLN A 767 0.58 -82.03 29.75
C GLN A 767 0.26 -82.55 31.17
N ASP A 768 0.06 -83.87 31.32
CA ASP A 768 -0.26 -84.51 32.60
C ASP A 768 1.04 -84.90 33.32
N LEU A 769 1.37 -84.14 34.36
CA LEU A 769 2.57 -84.36 35.17
C LEU A 769 2.23 -85.25 36.37
N ILE A 770 2.76 -86.48 36.37
CA ILE A 770 2.45 -87.54 37.33
C ILE A 770 3.65 -87.77 38.25
N GLU A 771 3.42 -87.83 39.57
CA GLU A 771 4.46 -88.13 40.55
C GLU A 771 4.90 -89.60 40.49
N CYS A 772 6.20 -89.86 40.60
CA CYS A 772 6.75 -91.22 40.58
C CYS A 772 6.78 -91.83 41.98
N LYS A 773 6.42 -93.13 42.08
CA LYS A 773 6.41 -93.87 43.36
C LYS A 773 7.80 -94.03 43.98
N ILE A 774 8.83 -94.02 43.13
CA ILE A 774 10.24 -94.05 43.52
C ILE A 774 10.86 -92.79 42.92
N GLU A 775 11.24 -91.84 43.77
CA GLU A 775 11.68 -90.50 43.35
C GLU A 775 12.90 -90.57 42.42
N ASP A 776 13.89 -91.41 42.76
CA ASP A 776 15.12 -91.61 41.97
C ASP A 776 14.89 -92.28 40.61
N ALA A 777 13.69 -92.83 40.38
CA ALA A 777 13.36 -93.48 39.11
C ALA A 777 12.99 -92.47 38.01
N CYS A 778 12.68 -91.20 38.36
CA CYS A 778 12.19 -90.17 37.43
C CYS A 778 13.06 -88.89 37.44
N PRO A 779 13.96 -88.72 36.46
CA PRO A 779 14.91 -87.60 36.44
C PRO A 779 14.30 -86.24 36.04
N GLY A 780 13.08 -86.20 35.50
CA GLY A 780 12.37 -84.96 35.14
C GLY A 780 13.10 -84.08 34.11
N ASN A 781 13.76 -84.68 33.14
CA ASN A 781 14.56 -84.00 32.11
C ASN A 781 14.03 -84.21 30.68
N GLY A 782 12.87 -84.86 30.53
CA GLY A 782 12.26 -85.14 29.24
C GLY A 782 10.95 -85.89 29.40
N ILE A 783 10.14 -85.87 28.33
CA ILE A 783 8.85 -86.54 28.31
C ILE A 783 9.07 -88.06 28.27
N GLY A 784 8.44 -88.80 29.19
CA GLY A 784 8.49 -90.26 29.21
C GLY A 784 9.80 -90.90 29.71
N VAL A 785 10.72 -90.13 30.28
CA VAL A 785 12.10 -90.61 30.60
C VAL A 785 12.19 -91.22 32.01
N CYS A 786 12.81 -92.40 32.13
CA CYS A 786 13.08 -93.13 33.39
C CYS A 786 14.59 -93.31 33.63
N SER A 787 14.99 -93.52 34.89
CA SER A 787 16.37 -93.72 35.33
C SER A 787 16.88 -95.15 35.05
N GLY A 788 17.32 -95.37 33.80
CA GLY A 788 17.75 -96.69 33.31
C GLY A 788 19.02 -97.26 33.98
N GLU A 789 19.89 -96.43 34.55
CA GLU A 789 21.11 -96.88 35.23
C GLU A 789 20.83 -97.67 36.51
N LEU A 790 19.72 -97.37 37.18
CA LEU A 790 19.24 -98.09 38.36
C LEU A 790 18.39 -99.32 38.02
N GLY A 791 18.28 -99.65 36.72
CA GLY A 791 17.51 -100.79 36.24
C GLY A 791 16.00 -100.57 36.16
N TYR A 792 15.52 -99.32 36.22
CA TYR A 792 14.09 -99.00 36.16
C TYR A 792 13.61 -98.64 34.75
N THR A 793 12.42 -99.10 34.38
CA THR A 793 11.77 -98.81 33.10
C THR A 793 10.25 -98.95 33.20
N GLY A 794 9.54 -98.65 32.11
CA GLY A 794 8.08 -98.78 32.01
C GLY A 794 7.30 -97.59 32.58
N PHE A 795 5.98 -97.73 32.63
CA PHE A 795 5.07 -96.70 33.17
C PHE A 795 5.41 -96.38 34.62
N GLN A 796 5.57 -95.09 34.95
CA GLN A 796 6.04 -94.62 36.26
C GLN A 796 7.37 -95.24 36.73
N CYS A 797 8.14 -95.82 35.81
CA CYS A 797 9.43 -96.44 36.08
C CYS A 797 9.37 -97.58 37.12
N GLU A 798 8.27 -98.35 37.18
CA GLU A 798 8.03 -99.41 38.19
C GLU A 798 8.61 -100.80 37.79
N GLN A 799 9.09 -100.98 36.56
CA GLN A 799 9.53 -102.28 36.05
C GLN A 799 11.07 -102.43 36.07
N CYS A 800 11.54 -103.66 36.27
CA CYS A 800 12.97 -103.99 36.23
C CYS A 800 13.43 -104.26 34.78
N LEU A 801 14.61 -103.75 34.43
CA LEU A 801 15.31 -104.07 33.19
C LEU A 801 15.74 -105.55 33.17
N SER A 802 15.90 -106.09 31.95
CA SER A 802 16.41 -107.44 31.73
C SER A 802 17.80 -107.66 32.33
N GLY A 803 18.05 -108.82 32.94
CA GLY A 803 19.26 -109.13 33.72
C GLY A 803 19.12 -108.90 35.24
N PHE A 804 18.02 -108.28 35.65
CA PHE A 804 17.60 -108.14 37.03
C PHE A 804 16.33 -108.97 37.28
N TYR A 805 16.23 -109.62 38.45
CA TYR A 805 15.04 -110.30 38.92
C TYR A 805 14.43 -109.52 40.09
N LYS A 806 13.11 -109.65 40.24
CA LYS A 806 12.39 -108.94 41.32
C LYS A 806 12.45 -109.76 42.60
N PHE A 807 13.02 -109.17 43.65
CA PHE A 807 12.98 -109.73 45.00
C PHE A 807 12.57 -108.61 45.97
N GLU A 808 11.40 -108.75 46.59
CA GLU A 808 10.87 -107.78 47.58
C GLU A 808 10.89 -106.30 47.10
N GLU A 809 10.38 -106.05 45.88
CA GLU A 809 10.20 -104.72 45.24
C GLU A 809 11.44 -103.97 44.72
N GLN A 810 12.63 -104.54 44.89
CA GLN A 810 13.85 -104.05 44.26
C GLN A 810 14.28 -104.93 43.09
N CYS A 811 14.90 -104.31 42.09
CA CYS A 811 15.50 -105.00 40.96
C CYS A 811 16.93 -105.43 41.34
N LEU A 812 17.18 -106.74 41.50
CA LEU A 812 18.49 -107.32 41.89
C LEU A 812 19.07 -108.22 40.79
N THR A 813 20.38 -108.44 40.75
CA THR A 813 21.04 -109.17 39.65
C THR A 813 20.99 -110.72 39.77
N CYS A 814 20.90 -111.43 38.65
CA CYS A 814 20.78 -112.91 38.58
C CYS A 814 22.10 -113.70 38.88
N PRO A 815 22.06 -114.88 39.57
CA PRO A 815 23.26 -115.72 39.89
C PRO A 815 23.53 -116.93 38.95
N ASP A 816 24.78 -117.44 38.92
CA ASP A 816 25.38 -118.20 37.78
C ASP A 816 25.09 -119.73 37.61
N ASN A 817 24.69 -120.53 38.62
CA ASN A 817 24.64 -122.02 38.51
C ASN A 817 23.29 -122.66 38.93
N ASN A 818 22.24 -122.48 38.11
CA ASN A 818 20.85 -122.85 38.46
C ASN A 818 20.44 -124.32 38.20
N TRP A 819 21.04 -125.02 37.23
CA TRP A 819 20.57 -126.36 36.79
C TRP A 819 20.69 -127.45 37.88
N PHE A 820 21.76 -127.43 38.68
CA PHE A 820 22.01 -128.45 39.70
C PHE A 820 20.92 -128.45 40.80
N ARG A 821 20.29 -127.30 41.03
CA ARG A 821 19.21 -127.15 42.03
C ARG A 821 17.92 -127.84 41.60
N LEU A 822 17.65 -127.96 40.30
CA LEU A 822 16.44 -128.64 39.78
C LEU A 822 16.55 -130.17 39.84
N LEU A 823 17.73 -130.74 39.59
CA LEU A 823 17.95 -132.19 39.65
C LEU A 823 17.80 -132.78 41.06
N LEU A 824 18.30 -132.06 42.08
CA LEU A 824 18.22 -132.49 43.48
C LEU A 824 16.77 -132.60 43.97
N ALA A 825 15.90 -131.69 43.51
CA ALA A 825 14.48 -131.67 43.88
C ALA A 825 13.72 -132.89 43.33
N PHE A 826 14.05 -133.35 42.11
CA PHE A 826 13.35 -134.46 41.46
C PHE A 826 13.67 -135.82 42.12
N PHE A 827 14.92 -136.02 42.54
CA PHE A 827 15.35 -137.26 43.21
C PHE A 827 14.68 -137.46 44.56
N LEU A 828 14.54 -136.39 45.36
CA LEU A 828 13.87 -136.43 46.67
C LEU A 828 12.38 -136.77 46.57
N LEU A 829 11.72 -136.32 45.50
CA LEU A 829 10.30 -136.59 45.25
C LEU A 829 10.04 -138.08 44.93
N LEU A 830 10.96 -138.73 44.23
CA LEU A 830 10.85 -140.14 43.86
C LEU A 830 11.01 -141.07 45.07
N VAL A 831 11.93 -140.75 45.99
CA VAL A 831 12.10 -141.48 47.27
C VAL A 831 10.84 -141.38 48.14
N PHE A 832 10.21 -140.20 48.19
CA PHE A 832 9.00 -139.97 48.96
C PHE A 832 7.80 -140.81 48.46
N VAL A 833 7.63 -140.92 47.14
CA VAL A 833 6.55 -141.71 46.53
C VAL A 833 6.72 -143.22 46.80
N VAL A 834 7.95 -143.74 46.76
CA VAL A 834 8.22 -145.16 47.05
C VAL A 834 7.90 -145.49 48.52
N LEU A 835 8.26 -144.61 49.45
CA LEU A 835 7.93 -144.75 50.87
C LEU A 835 6.41 -144.77 51.11
N LEU A 836 5.65 -143.90 50.44
CA LEU A 836 4.19 -143.88 50.53
C LEU A 836 3.53 -145.17 50.04
N ILE A 837 4.04 -145.75 48.94
CA ILE A 837 3.53 -147.04 48.42
C ILE A 837 3.83 -148.19 49.38
N PHE A 838 5.01 -148.19 50.01
CA PHE A 838 5.40 -149.23 50.97
C PHE A 838 4.55 -149.19 52.24
N VAL A 839 4.23 -147.98 52.74
CA VAL A 839 3.39 -147.79 53.93
C VAL A 839 1.92 -148.12 53.65
N ALA A 840 1.41 -147.84 52.45
CA ALA A 840 0.02 -148.13 52.07
C ALA A 840 -0.33 -149.63 52.04
N LYS A 841 0.65 -150.54 51.86
CA LYS A 841 0.40 -152.00 51.80
C LYS A 841 0.22 -152.69 53.16
N LYS A 842 0.51 -152.03 54.29
CA LYS A 842 0.61 -152.69 55.61
C LYS A 842 -0.59 -152.51 56.56
N GLY A 843 -1.66 -151.81 56.16
CA GLY A 843 -2.90 -151.64 56.94
C GLY A 843 -2.90 -150.46 57.92
N GLU A 844 -4.10 -149.95 58.24
CA GLU A 844 -4.46 -148.55 58.52
C GLU A 844 -3.81 -147.84 59.74
N SER A 845 -3.08 -148.50 60.63
CA SER A 845 -2.70 -147.86 61.91
C SER A 845 -1.44 -146.94 61.88
N TYR A 846 -0.80 -146.67 60.73
CA TYR A 846 0.48 -145.93 60.66
C TYR A 846 0.46 -144.55 59.93
N PHE A 847 -0.65 -144.09 59.35
CA PHE A 847 -0.69 -142.80 58.62
C PHE A 847 -0.63 -141.56 59.53
N GLY A 848 -1.08 -141.68 60.78
CA GLY A 848 -1.13 -140.55 61.73
C GLY A 848 0.23 -140.02 62.17
N SER A 849 1.27 -140.87 62.24
CA SER A 849 2.59 -140.44 62.72
C SER A 849 3.41 -139.68 61.67
N LEU A 850 3.24 -139.98 60.37
CA LEU A 850 3.97 -139.30 59.28
C LEU A 850 3.47 -137.85 59.06
N THR A 851 2.16 -137.63 59.15
CA THR A 851 1.57 -136.30 58.99
C THR A 851 2.00 -135.33 60.09
N ILE A 852 2.07 -135.81 61.35
CA ILE A 852 2.56 -135.01 62.47
C ILE A 852 4.01 -134.53 62.25
N LEU A 853 4.88 -135.37 61.69
CA LEU A 853 6.27 -135.01 61.43
C LEU A 853 6.41 -133.92 60.35
N ILE A 854 5.64 -134.01 59.26
CA ILE A 854 5.66 -133.01 58.18
C ILE A 854 5.12 -131.66 58.70
N SER A 855 4.02 -131.70 59.46
CA SER A 855 3.45 -130.47 60.05
C SER A 855 4.40 -129.79 61.04
N PHE A 856 5.21 -130.55 61.78
CA PHE A 856 6.23 -129.98 62.67
C PHE A 856 7.25 -129.12 61.91
N PHE A 857 7.79 -129.62 60.79
CA PHE A 857 8.77 -128.84 60.00
C PHE A 857 8.14 -127.65 59.26
N GLN A 858 6.88 -127.77 58.81
CA GLN A 858 6.19 -126.65 58.15
C GLN A 858 5.98 -125.44 59.09
N ILE A 859 5.77 -125.67 60.39
CA ILE A 859 5.66 -124.57 61.37
C ILE A 859 7.02 -123.88 61.58
N ILE A 860 8.15 -124.60 61.57
CA ILE A 860 9.49 -124.02 61.75
C ILE A 860 9.82 -122.99 60.66
N VAL A 861 9.30 -123.15 59.44
CA VAL A 861 9.58 -122.24 58.30
C VAL A 861 8.87 -120.88 58.43
N LEU A 862 7.83 -120.76 59.26
CA LEU A 862 7.09 -119.49 59.43
C LEU A 862 7.78 -118.50 60.37
N PHE A 863 8.69 -118.95 61.23
CA PHE A 863 9.38 -118.10 62.21
C PHE A 863 10.12 -116.86 61.65
N PRO A 864 10.84 -116.91 60.51
CA PRO A 864 11.49 -115.71 59.97
C PRO A 864 10.53 -114.61 59.49
N LYS A 865 9.24 -114.90 59.26
CA LYS A 865 8.24 -113.89 58.86
C LYS A 865 7.56 -113.18 60.04
N MET A 866 7.84 -113.59 61.27
CA MET A 866 7.41 -112.86 62.44
C MET A 866 8.24 -111.58 62.58
N LEU A 867 7.65 -110.52 63.14
CA LEU A 867 8.20 -109.16 63.30
C LEU A 867 9.39 -109.08 64.30
N PHE A 868 10.33 -110.02 64.25
CA PHE A 868 11.59 -109.98 64.97
C PHE A 868 12.74 -110.04 63.95
N ASN A 869 13.67 -109.09 64.02
CA ASN A 869 14.87 -109.08 63.17
C ASN A 869 15.84 -110.18 63.61
N TRP A 870 15.67 -111.40 63.08
CA TRP A 870 16.53 -112.54 63.37
C TRP A 870 17.98 -112.28 62.89
N PRO A 871 19.02 -112.68 63.64
CA PRO A 871 20.41 -112.57 63.20
C PRO A 871 20.65 -113.30 61.88
N PHE A 872 21.53 -112.77 61.02
CA PHE A 872 21.73 -113.28 59.65
C PHE A 872 22.05 -114.80 59.60
N LYS A 873 22.75 -115.36 60.60
CA LYS A 873 23.00 -116.81 60.71
C LYS A 873 21.72 -117.62 60.97
N MET A 874 20.79 -117.09 61.77
CA MET A 874 19.48 -117.72 62.02
C MET A 874 18.54 -117.55 60.83
N GLN A 875 18.58 -116.40 60.13
CA GLN A 875 17.83 -116.23 58.88
C GLN A 875 18.29 -117.25 57.84
N ASN A 876 19.60 -117.47 57.66
CA ASN A 876 20.10 -118.53 56.78
C ASN A 876 19.74 -119.94 57.26
N PHE A 877 19.74 -120.19 58.58
CA PHE A 877 19.27 -121.47 59.14
C PHE A 877 17.81 -121.74 58.77
N PHE A 878 16.90 -120.78 58.99
CA PHE A 878 15.50 -120.91 58.58
C PHE A 878 15.35 -120.99 57.05
N LYS A 879 16.21 -120.28 56.30
CA LYS A 879 16.23 -120.30 54.82
C LYS A 879 16.51 -121.71 54.26
N ASN A 880 17.30 -122.53 54.97
CA ASN A 880 17.55 -123.94 54.59
C ASN A 880 16.32 -124.85 54.78
N PHE A 881 15.43 -124.53 55.72
CA PHE A 881 14.18 -125.28 55.92
C PHE A 881 13.05 -124.80 55.01
N THR A 882 13.19 -123.66 54.29
CA THR A 882 12.17 -123.14 53.35
C THR A 882 11.79 -124.10 52.23
N PHE A 883 12.63 -125.10 51.95
CA PHE A 883 12.30 -126.19 51.05
C PHE A 883 10.98 -126.90 51.44
N PHE A 884 10.71 -127.04 52.74
CA PHE A 884 9.46 -127.65 53.24
C PHE A 884 8.20 -126.79 53.00
N ASN A 885 8.36 -125.54 52.52
CA ASN A 885 7.27 -124.60 52.21
C ASN A 885 7.07 -124.34 50.71
N LEU A 886 7.80 -125.04 49.83
CA LEU A 886 7.57 -125.05 48.38
C LEU A 886 7.46 -123.64 47.72
N ASN A 887 8.24 -122.63 48.17
CA ASN A 887 8.26 -121.30 47.53
C ASN A 887 9.07 -121.32 46.23
N LEU A 888 8.39 -121.14 45.10
CA LEU A 888 8.93 -121.24 43.74
C LEU A 888 9.81 -120.05 43.33
N ASP A 889 9.67 -118.87 43.95
CA ASP A 889 10.50 -117.69 43.62
C ASP A 889 11.97 -117.88 44.02
N MET A 890 12.23 -118.80 44.96
CA MET A 890 13.59 -119.15 45.37
C MET A 890 14.37 -119.95 44.31
N LEU A 891 13.67 -120.48 43.30
CA LEU A 891 14.27 -121.16 42.16
C LEU A 891 14.80 -120.17 41.11
N ALA A 892 14.61 -118.86 41.30
CA ALA A 892 15.05 -117.80 40.38
C ALA A 892 14.70 -118.16 38.92
N LEU A 893 13.43 -118.51 38.70
CA LEU A 893 12.93 -119.02 37.41
C LEU A 893 13.09 -117.98 36.29
N GLU A 894 13.03 -116.68 36.60
CA GLU A 894 13.25 -115.56 35.66
C GLU A 894 14.67 -115.60 35.06
N CYS A 895 15.66 -116.01 35.85
CA CYS A 895 17.05 -116.11 35.42
C CYS A 895 17.36 -117.42 34.67
N SER A 896 16.49 -118.44 34.75
CA SER A 896 16.73 -119.77 34.17
C SER A 896 15.87 -120.07 32.95
N LEU A 897 14.67 -119.48 32.86
CA LEU A 897 13.70 -119.71 31.79
C LEU A 897 13.48 -118.48 30.92
N ASN A 898 14.17 -117.36 31.20
CA ASN A 898 14.09 -116.11 30.45
C ASN A 898 12.62 -115.66 30.22
N LEU A 899 11.79 -115.80 31.25
CA LEU A 899 10.35 -115.53 31.20
C LEU A 899 10.10 -114.04 31.45
N SER A 900 9.36 -113.37 30.56
CA SER A 900 8.91 -112.00 30.79
C SER A 900 7.86 -111.93 31.91
N TYR A 901 7.74 -110.78 32.57
CA TYR A 901 6.75 -110.56 33.64
C TYR A 901 5.31 -110.87 33.18
N THR A 902 5.00 -110.58 31.91
CA THR A 902 3.73 -110.94 31.25
C THR A 902 3.53 -112.45 31.07
N GLU A 903 4.59 -113.22 30.82
CA GLU A 903 4.54 -114.69 30.72
C GLU A 903 4.48 -115.36 32.10
N LYS A 904 5.01 -114.69 33.13
CA LYS A 904 4.90 -115.10 34.55
C LYS A 904 3.43 -115.12 35.03
N CYS A 905 2.57 -114.23 34.54
CA CYS A 905 1.13 -114.22 34.89
C CYS A 905 0.35 -115.41 34.29
N HIS A 906 0.87 -116.12 33.27
CA HIS A 906 0.17 -117.24 32.64
C HIS A 906 0.49 -118.63 33.23
N CYS A 907 1.64 -118.83 33.92
CA CYS A 907 2.11 -120.17 34.31
C CYS A 907 1.97 -120.55 35.81
N ALA A 908 1.43 -119.69 36.68
CA ALA A 908 1.24 -120.03 38.09
C ALA A 908 -0.25 -120.30 38.42
N ILE A 909 -0.59 -121.57 38.64
CA ILE A 909 -1.84 -122.01 39.27
C ILE A 909 -1.76 -121.62 40.76
N LEU A 910 -2.15 -120.38 41.08
CA LEU A 910 -2.77 -119.85 42.32
C LEU A 910 -2.51 -118.33 42.47
N ASN A 911 -3.28 -117.46 41.78
CA ASN A 911 -3.91 -116.22 42.30
C ASN A 911 -4.52 -115.36 41.17
N HIS A 912 -5.85 -115.14 41.19
CA HIS A 912 -6.63 -114.59 40.07
C HIS A 912 -6.92 -113.07 40.14
N ASN A 913 -6.43 -112.32 41.14
CA ASN A 913 -6.95 -110.97 41.44
C ASN A 913 -6.07 -109.77 41.06
N ASN A 914 -4.82 -109.94 40.61
CA ASN A 914 -3.95 -108.80 40.26
C ASN A 914 -3.71 -108.59 38.75
N CYS A 915 -4.13 -109.50 37.87
CA CYS A 915 -3.95 -109.36 36.42
C CYS A 915 -5.18 -108.78 35.67
N GLN A 916 -6.27 -108.40 36.37
CA GLN A 916 -7.53 -107.93 35.77
C GLN A 916 -7.69 -106.40 35.63
N LYS A 917 -6.75 -105.60 36.16
CA LYS A 917 -6.90 -104.13 36.24
C LYS A 917 -6.51 -103.36 34.95
N SER A 918 -6.03 -104.04 33.91
CA SER A 918 -5.62 -103.42 32.64
C SER A 918 -6.66 -103.54 31.51
N LYS A 919 -7.66 -104.43 31.65
CA LYS A 919 -8.65 -104.69 30.58
C LYS A 919 -9.83 -103.69 30.58
N ASN A 920 -10.15 -103.08 31.72
CA ASN A 920 -11.32 -102.20 31.89
C ASN A 920 -11.12 -100.74 31.46
N LEU A 921 -9.94 -100.35 30.96
CA LEU A 921 -9.66 -98.97 30.49
C LEU A 921 -9.91 -98.76 28.98
N LYS A 922 -10.11 -99.83 28.20
CA LYS A 922 -10.41 -99.73 26.75
C LYS A 922 -11.90 -99.59 26.42
N GLU A 923 -12.80 -99.98 27.31
CA GLU A 923 -14.25 -99.96 27.04
C GLU A 923 -14.95 -98.66 27.51
N GLY A 924 -14.34 -97.90 28.45
CA GLY A 924 -14.89 -96.61 28.89
C GLY A 924 -14.66 -95.45 27.91
N TYR A 925 -13.65 -95.54 27.05
CA TYR A 925 -13.26 -94.46 26.12
C TYR A 925 -14.18 -94.37 24.89
N VAL A 926 -14.84 -95.46 24.52
CA VAL A 926 -15.69 -95.54 23.31
C VAL A 926 -17.10 -94.96 23.56
N ILE A 927 -17.57 -94.96 24.81
CA ILE A 927 -18.91 -94.45 25.16
C ILE A 927 -18.94 -92.90 25.18
N ILE A 928 -17.85 -92.26 25.63
CA ILE A 928 -17.75 -90.79 25.71
C ILE A 928 -17.60 -90.14 24.32
N GLN A 929 -16.98 -90.82 23.35
CA GLN A 929 -16.86 -90.32 21.97
C GLN A 929 -18.20 -90.25 21.24
N ASN A 930 -19.09 -91.21 21.48
CA ASN A 930 -20.37 -91.29 20.77
C ASN A 930 -21.39 -90.24 21.28
N GLU A 931 -21.37 -89.89 22.57
CA GLU A 931 -22.23 -88.81 23.10
C GLU A 931 -21.75 -87.41 22.65
N LEU A 932 -20.44 -87.23 22.44
CA LEU A 932 -19.88 -85.95 21.96
C LEU A 932 -20.23 -85.68 20.49
N GLU A 933 -20.32 -86.71 19.65
CA GLU A 933 -20.72 -86.56 18.24
C GLU A 933 -22.21 -86.21 18.07
N GLU A 934 -23.09 -86.67 18.96
CA GLU A 934 -24.51 -86.28 18.92
C GLU A 934 -24.71 -84.80 19.31
N VAL A 935 -23.98 -84.31 20.33
CA VAL A 935 -24.04 -82.90 20.75
C VAL A 935 -23.53 -81.97 19.64
N ILE A 936 -22.47 -82.36 18.92
CA ILE A 936 -21.93 -81.58 17.79
C ILE A 936 -22.95 -81.53 16.63
N LYS A 937 -23.71 -82.61 16.38
CA LYS A 937 -24.80 -82.62 15.39
C LYS A 937 -25.95 -81.69 15.75
N GLU A 938 -26.36 -81.63 17.01
CA GLU A 938 -27.41 -80.71 17.46
C GLU A 938 -26.98 -79.24 17.35
N ILE A 939 -25.75 -78.90 17.72
CA ILE A 939 -25.21 -77.53 17.62
C ILE A 939 -25.17 -77.06 16.16
N ASN A 940 -24.78 -77.93 15.23
CA ASN A 940 -24.75 -77.61 13.80
C ASN A 940 -26.17 -77.42 13.23
N SER A 941 -27.16 -78.21 13.66
CA SER A 941 -28.57 -78.02 13.28
C SER A 941 -29.17 -76.71 13.80
N ILE A 942 -28.77 -76.26 15.00
CA ILE A 942 -29.19 -74.98 15.57
C ILE A 942 -28.58 -73.80 14.79
N ASN A 943 -27.32 -73.90 14.35
CA ASN A 943 -26.65 -72.87 13.57
C ASN A 943 -27.25 -72.71 12.16
N GLU A 944 -27.65 -73.79 11.49
CA GLU A 944 -28.36 -73.71 10.20
C GLU A 944 -29.74 -73.04 10.34
N LYS A 945 -30.49 -73.35 11.41
CA LYS A 945 -31.79 -72.70 11.69
C LYS A 945 -31.64 -71.22 12.03
N LYS A 946 -30.52 -70.82 12.65
CA LYS A 946 -30.19 -69.42 12.93
C LYS A 946 -29.87 -68.65 11.64
N GLU A 947 -29.10 -69.24 10.73
CA GLU A 947 -28.84 -68.69 9.38
C GLU A 947 -30.14 -68.50 8.57
N GLU A 948 -31.05 -69.49 8.61
CA GLU A 948 -32.33 -69.42 7.92
C GLU A 948 -33.26 -68.34 8.52
N PHE A 949 -33.28 -68.19 9.85
CA PHE A 949 -34.04 -67.15 10.54
C PHE A 949 -33.51 -65.74 10.21
N VAL A 950 -32.18 -65.57 10.13
CA VAL A 950 -31.55 -64.29 9.73
C VAL A 950 -31.88 -63.94 8.28
N ARG A 951 -31.87 -64.91 7.36
CA ARG A 951 -32.32 -64.69 5.97
C ARG A 951 -33.79 -64.32 5.88
N LYS A 952 -34.65 -64.89 6.73
CA LYS A 952 -36.08 -64.55 6.78
C LYS A 952 -36.31 -63.11 7.23
N ILE A 953 -35.61 -62.66 8.27
CA ILE A 953 -35.67 -61.26 8.75
C ILE A 953 -35.11 -60.28 7.70
N GLN A 954 -34.00 -60.63 7.03
CA GLN A 954 -33.45 -59.80 5.95
C GLN A 954 -34.43 -59.66 4.78
N ASN A 955 -35.09 -60.75 4.37
CA ASN A 955 -36.07 -60.73 3.29
C ASN A 955 -37.36 -59.97 3.66
N GLU A 956 -37.85 -60.08 4.90
CA GLU A 956 -38.98 -59.26 5.39
C GLU A 956 -38.63 -57.76 5.40
N LYS A 957 -37.40 -57.40 5.79
CA LYS A 957 -36.92 -56.02 5.79
C LYS A 957 -36.75 -55.46 4.37
N ILE A 958 -36.29 -56.28 3.42
CA ILE A 958 -36.19 -55.93 1.99
C ILE A 958 -37.58 -55.75 1.36
N ASN A 959 -38.54 -56.62 1.69
CA ASN A 959 -39.90 -56.51 1.18
C ASN A 959 -40.63 -55.28 1.75
N SER A 960 -40.44 -54.96 3.05
CA SER A 960 -40.94 -53.70 3.65
C SER A 960 -40.36 -52.44 2.99
N LEU A 961 -39.09 -52.47 2.57
CA LEU A 961 -38.45 -51.37 1.84
C LEU A 961 -38.97 -51.25 0.40
N LYS A 962 -39.24 -52.36 -0.28
CA LYS A 962 -39.88 -52.37 -1.62
C LYS A 962 -41.30 -51.81 -1.58
N ASP A 963 -42.11 -52.16 -0.57
CA ASP A 963 -43.46 -51.61 -0.41
C ASP A 963 -43.46 -50.10 -0.08
N LYS A 964 -42.45 -49.62 0.65
CA LYS A 964 -42.25 -48.16 0.84
C LYS A 964 -41.84 -47.46 -0.44
N GLN A 965 -41.02 -48.09 -1.28
CA GLN A 965 -40.57 -47.53 -2.56
C GLN A 965 -41.70 -47.46 -3.60
N ILE A 966 -42.58 -48.46 -3.65
CA ILE A 966 -43.79 -48.45 -4.50
C ILE A 966 -44.78 -47.35 -4.06
N ASN A 967 -44.95 -47.15 -2.74
CA ASN A 967 -45.79 -46.05 -2.22
C ASN A 967 -45.21 -44.67 -2.55
N ILE A 968 -43.88 -44.50 -2.54
CA ILE A 968 -43.23 -43.24 -2.93
C ILE A 968 -43.42 -42.97 -4.44
N GLU A 969 -43.37 -43.99 -5.29
CA GLU A 969 -43.66 -43.81 -6.72
C GLU A 969 -45.13 -43.50 -7.00
N LEU A 970 -46.07 -44.10 -6.28
CA LEU A 970 -47.50 -43.76 -6.37
C LEU A 970 -47.79 -42.32 -5.92
N VAL A 971 -47.13 -41.84 -4.85
CA VAL A 971 -47.23 -40.45 -4.40
C VAL A 971 -46.64 -39.49 -5.44
N LYS A 972 -45.49 -39.82 -6.05
CA LYS A 972 -44.90 -39.03 -7.16
C LYS A 972 -45.81 -38.98 -8.39
N LYS A 973 -46.46 -40.10 -8.73
CA LYS A 973 -47.36 -40.18 -9.89
C LYS A 973 -48.66 -39.41 -9.67
N ASN A 974 -49.19 -39.38 -8.43
CA ASN A 974 -50.34 -38.55 -8.07
C ASN A 974 -49.98 -37.05 -7.97
N TYR A 975 -48.76 -36.71 -7.53
CA TYR A 975 -48.27 -35.33 -7.51
C TYR A 975 -48.10 -34.75 -8.91
N GLN A 976 -47.64 -35.54 -9.88
CA GLN A 976 -47.56 -35.13 -11.30
C GLN A 976 -48.92 -35.09 -12.01
N LYS A 977 -49.97 -35.71 -11.47
CA LYS A 977 -51.32 -35.70 -12.04
C LYS A 977 -52.19 -34.57 -11.48
N ASN A 978 -51.82 -34.00 -10.33
CA ASN A 978 -52.45 -32.84 -9.69
C ASN A 978 -51.75 -31.51 -10.00
N LYS A 979 -50.67 -31.54 -10.79
CA LYS A 979 -49.97 -30.40 -11.35
C LYS A 979 -50.25 -30.37 -12.84
#